data_AF-A0ABD7SI45-F1
#
_entry.id   AF-A0ABD7SI45-F1
#
_cell.length_a   1.000
_cell.length_b   1.000
_cell.length_c   1.000
_cell.angle_alpha   90.00
_cell.angle_beta   90.00
_cell.angle_gamma   90.00
#
_symmetry.space_group_name_H-M   'P 1'
#
loop_
_entity.id
_entity.type
_entity.pdbx_description
1 polymer ?
#
loop_
_entity_poly.entity_id
_entity_poly.type
_entity_poly.pdbx_seq_one_letter_code
_entity_poly.pdbx_strand_id
1 'polypeptide(L)'
;MDQRSRGRKQMLPRLHHQSDVDPVVLTFLHELKTAGFTGDIETQYSSRLAVATDNSVYQQLPQAVVHPKSTADVVLIGKISSKPEFERVTFSPRGGGTGTNGQSLTKGVVVDLSRHMNRILEINPQEGWVRVQAGVIKDQLNDAVRPHGFFFSPDLSTSNRATLGGMVNTDASGQGSLQYGKTSDHVLSLQAVFADGSLLETDLSQGLPAPNTFAAQAMQVTEQVCRTKREQIVAKFPPLNRFLTGYDLKNALNEAEDRFDITRVLCGAEGSLAFITEAKLNLTPIPKARTLVNVKYDSFDSALRNAPLMVEAKALSVETVDSKVLNLAKEDIIWHSVKDLLTDVPGKEMQGINMVEYAGQDSAQINHQVAQLTARLDEMIANQQAGIIGYQVCSDLASINRIYNMRKKAVGLLGAAKGRAKPVAFTEDTCVPPENLADFIVEFRALLDSKNLAYGMFGHVDAGVLHVRPALDLCDPKQELLMREISDQVVKLVAKYGGLMWGEHGKGYRSEYGPEFFGEELFTELRRVKAAFDPHNKMNPGKICTPLDTPFELVKVSDTKRGFYDRQIDVKVRDSFKQAMECNGNGLCFNYETSSPMCPSMKVTADRRHSPKGRAGLVREWLRQLTEQGIDILDLEKATLESSPTIKSMLDRVRHAFSKDKEYDFSHEVYEAMNGCLACKACASQCPIKVDVPSFRSRFLNIYHSRYPRPVKDYLVANIETLLPVMAKAPQLVNSVLAQSSVQKLTAKTVGYVDAPLLSVPTLAQRLRRHPVVLFDMQRLAGLSQEEREQHVLIVQDPFTSYYDADVVEDFVALLLKLGKKPVLLPFKPNGKAQHIKGFLRQFRSTAANTAAFLTQVADLNIPLVGVDPALVLCYRDEYVEILGKERGEFSVLTVHEWLKPRLSQFTPQATDAQPWYLLAHCTEKTKLPNAEKEWVEIFRHFGTQLNAVAVGCCGMAGTFGHEVDKLTMSRDIYDLSWQPALASLPKERCLVTGYSCRSQVKRFEQIKPKHPLQALLHLL
;
A
#
# COMPACT_ATOMS: atom_id res chain seq x y z
N MET A 1 -26.05 37.47 24.02
CA MET A 1 -25.44 36.50 23.09
C MET A 1 -26.36 35.30 22.98
N ASP A 2 -27.02 35.17 21.84
CA ASP A 2 -28.34 34.55 21.67
C ASP A 2 -28.28 33.01 21.48
N GLN A 3 -29.25 32.27 22.05
CA GLN A 3 -29.37 30.80 21.98
C GLN A 3 -29.51 30.29 20.53
N ARG A 4 -29.95 31.14 19.59
CA ARG A 4 -29.97 30.85 18.14
C ARG A 4 -28.57 30.64 17.53
N SER A 5 -27.51 31.18 18.15
CA SER A 5 -26.12 30.98 17.69
C SER A 5 -25.52 29.62 18.10
N ARG A 6 -26.02 29.00 19.18
CA ARG A 6 -25.57 27.66 19.63
C ARG A 6 -26.13 26.54 18.75
N GLY A 7 -27.35 26.70 18.22
CA GLY A 7 -27.97 25.70 17.34
C GLY A 7 -27.32 25.53 15.96
N ARG A 8 -26.60 26.55 15.45
CA ARG A 8 -25.84 26.44 14.19
C ARG A 8 -24.47 25.75 14.34
N LYS A 9 -23.95 25.61 15.56
CA LYS A 9 -22.63 25.01 15.85
C LYS A 9 -22.65 23.48 16.00
N GLN A 10 -23.81 22.82 15.87
CA GLN A 10 -23.98 21.38 16.12
C GLN A 10 -24.25 20.54 14.86
N MET A 11 -24.08 21.09 13.66
CA MET A 11 -24.31 20.39 12.40
C MET A 11 -23.12 20.61 11.47
N LEU A 12 -22.76 19.58 10.69
CA LEU A 12 -21.73 19.70 9.66
C LEU A 12 -22.07 20.89 8.72
N PRO A 13 -21.15 21.85 8.50
CA PRO A 13 -21.35 22.91 7.51
C PRO A 13 -21.19 22.36 6.09
N ARG A 14 -21.51 23.19 5.10
CA ARG A 14 -21.13 22.94 3.71
C ARG A 14 -19.67 23.30 3.52
N LEU A 15 -18.91 22.44 2.86
CA LEU A 15 -17.50 22.71 2.57
C LEU A 15 -17.32 23.12 1.11
N HIS A 16 -16.89 24.36 0.91
CA HIS A 16 -16.60 24.89 -0.42
C HIS A 16 -15.16 24.63 -0.82
N HIS A 17 -14.94 24.52 -2.12
CA HIS A 17 -13.62 24.56 -2.69
C HIS A 17 -13.24 25.99 -3.09
N GLN A 18 -11.99 26.40 -2.85
CA GLN A 18 -11.45 27.73 -3.21
C GLN A 18 -10.40 27.68 -4.34
N SER A 19 -10.24 26.59 -5.08
CA SER A 19 -9.25 26.50 -6.18
C SER A 19 -9.86 26.15 -7.53
N ASP A 20 -10.44 27.13 -8.19
CA ASP A 20 -11.02 26.96 -9.53
C ASP A 20 -10.00 26.37 -10.52
N VAL A 21 -10.50 25.53 -11.43
CA VAL A 21 -9.70 25.04 -12.55
C VAL A 21 -9.56 26.19 -13.54
N ASP A 22 -8.33 26.43 -14.00
CA ASP A 22 -8.06 27.46 -14.99
C ASP A 22 -8.98 27.32 -16.23
N PRO A 23 -9.70 28.39 -16.65
CA PRO A 23 -10.58 28.34 -17.82
C PRO A 23 -9.91 27.85 -19.10
N VAL A 24 -8.63 28.16 -19.32
CA VAL A 24 -7.89 27.68 -20.50
C VAL A 24 -7.66 26.17 -20.43
N VAL A 25 -7.43 25.62 -19.25
CA VAL A 25 -7.32 24.17 -19.07
C VAL A 25 -8.69 23.51 -19.30
N LEU A 26 -9.79 24.10 -18.85
CA LEU A 26 -11.13 23.57 -19.13
C LEU A 26 -11.43 23.55 -20.63
N THR A 27 -11.10 24.61 -21.36
CA THR A 27 -11.25 24.68 -22.82
C THR A 27 -10.37 23.63 -23.51
N PHE A 28 -9.10 23.48 -23.09
CA PHE A 28 -8.21 22.44 -23.60
C PHE A 28 -8.80 21.03 -23.41
N LEU A 29 -9.31 20.72 -22.22
CA LEU A 29 -9.89 19.40 -21.92
C LEU A 29 -11.18 19.14 -22.71
N HIS A 30 -12.00 20.17 -22.91
CA HIS A 30 -13.19 20.08 -23.75
C HIS A 30 -12.82 19.81 -25.21
N GLU A 31 -11.82 20.50 -25.73
CA GLU A 31 -11.34 20.30 -27.09
C GLU A 31 -10.69 18.92 -27.26
N LEU A 32 -9.87 18.49 -26.31
CA LEU A 32 -9.27 17.16 -26.26
C LEU A 32 -10.35 16.06 -26.35
N LYS A 33 -11.42 16.20 -25.56
CA LYS A 33 -12.56 15.28 -25.60
C LYS A 33 -13.27 15.30 -26.95
N THR A 34 -13.48 16.49 -27.51
CA THR A 34 -14.18 16.68 -28.80
C THR A 34 -13.36 16.12 -29.97
N ALA A 35 -12.03 16.19 -29.87
CA ALA A 35 -11.09 15.65 -30.86
C ALA A 35 -10.92 14.11 -30.79
N GLY A 36 -11.69 13.42 -29.95
CA GLY A 36 -11.77 11.96 -29.91
C GLY A 36 -10.89 11.27 -28.86
N PHE A 37 -10.43 11.98 -27.83
CA PHE A 37 -9.73 11.37 -26.70
C PHE A 37 -10.60 10.28 -26.05
N THR A 38 -10.07 9.05 -25.99
CA THR A 38 -10.82 7.87 -25.54
C THR A 38 -10.66 7.58 -24.06
N GLY A 39 -9.68 8.22 -23.41
CA GLY A 39 -9.37 8.10 -21.99
C GLY A 39 -10.32 8.84 -21.06
N ASP A 40 -10.05 8.79 -19.75
CA ASP A 40 -10.84 9.50 -18.75
C ASP A 40 -10.28 10.90 -18.49
N ILE A 41 -11.15 11.88 -18.25
CA ILE A 41 -10.78 13.26 -17.87
C ILE A 41 -11.44 13.59 -16.54
N GLU A 42 -10.65 13.98 -15.55
CA GLU A 42 -11.10 14.25 -14.19
C GLU A 42 -10.70 15.66 -13.74
N THR A 43 -11.67 16.50 -13.40
CA THR A 43 -11.48 17.87 -12.90
C THR A 43 -11.98 18.06 -11.46
N GLN A 44 -12.58 17.03 -10.87
CA GLN A 44 -13.10 17.03 -9.51
C GLN A 44 -11.98 17.30 -8.49
N TYR A 45 -12.33 17.93 -7.37
CA TYR A 45 -11.31 18.28 -6.38
C TYR A 45 -10.65 17.04 -5.77
N SER A 46 -11.44 16.00 -5.48
CA SER A 46 -10.95 14.74 -4.92
C SER A 46 -9.99 13.99 -5.83
N SER A 47 -10.22 13.99 -7.15
CA SER A 47 -9.34 13.30 -8.10
C SER A 47 -8.01 14.04 -8.22
N ARG A 48 -8.05 15.37 -8.32
CA ARG A 48 -6.88 16.24 -8.30
C ARG A 48 -6.08 16.07 -7.00
N LEU A 49 -6.76 16.05 -5.84
CA LEU A 49 -6.13 15.87 -4.54
C LEU A 49 -5.49 14.48 -4.37
N ALA A 50 -6.11 13.43 -4.92
CA ALA A 50 -5.60 12.06 -4.83
C ALA A 50 -4.23 11.86 -5.53
N VAL A 51 -3.89 12.72 -6.49
CA VAL A 51 -2.58 12.76 -7.17
C VAL A 51 -1.71 13.95 -6.78
N ALA A 52 -2.19 14.84 -5.90
CA ALA A 52 -1.45 16.02 -5.44
C ALA A 52 -0.24 15.71 -4.56
N THR A 53 -0.04 14.43 -4.21
CA THR A 53 1.11 13.94 -3.43
C THR A 53 1.67 12.66 -4.06
N ASP A 54 2.98 12.45 -3.93
CA ASP A 54 3.67 11.20 -4.18
C ASP A 54 4.29 10.68 -2.87
N ASN A 55 5.44 10.04 -2.89
CA ASN A 55 6.13 9.58 -1.67
C ASN A 55 7.06 10.66 -1.09
N SER A 56 7.14 11.83 -1.72
CA SER A 56 7.89 12.98 -1.21
C SER A 56 7.15 13.73 -0.09
N VAL A 57 7.79 14.78 0.42
CA VAL A 57 7.20 15.72 1.37
C VAL A 57 6.27 16.74 0.74
N TYR A 58 6.31 16.90 -0.59
CA TYR A 58 5.65 18.00 -1.28
C TYR A 58 4.17 17.71 -1.52
N GLN A 59 3.41 18.78 -1.67
CA GLN A 59 2.01 18.71 -2.10
C GLN A 59 1.73 19.82 -3.11
N GLN A 60 1.26 19.45 -4.29
CA GLN A 60 0.85 20.39 -5.34
C GLN A 60 -0.45 19.92 -5.96
N LEU A 61 -1.48 20.77 -5.92
CA LEU A 61 -2.76 20.47 -6.52
C LEU A 61 -2.69 20.72 -8.05
N PRO A 62 -2.89 19.71 -8.91
CA PRO A 62 -2.93 19.92 -10.35
C PRO A 62 -4.24 20.61 -10.77
N GLN A 63 -4.33 21.08 -12.01
CA GLN A 63 -5.57 21.58 -12.61
C GLN A 63 -6.55 20.46 -12.97
N ALA A 64 -6.03 19.33 -13.46
CA ALA A 64 -6.83 18.18 -13.89
C ALA A 64 -5.97 16.90 -13.93
N VAL A 65 -6.63 15.75 -14.07
CA VAL A 65 -6.00 14.45 -14.32
C VAL A 65 -6.60 13.85 -15.59
N VAL A 66 -5.76 13.43 -16.52
CA VAL A 66 -6.17 12.69 -17.71
C VAL A 66 -5.56 11.30 -17.70
N HIS A 67 -6.34 10.30 -18.11
CA HIS A 67 -5.99 8.88 -18.09
C HIS A 67 -6.08 8.31 -19.51
N PRO A 68 -5.03 8.45 -20.35
CA PRO A 68 -5.01 7.93 -21.72
C PRO A 68 -5.19 6.41 -21.77
N LYS A 69 -5.82 5.88 -22.82
CA LYS A 69 -5.96 4.43 -23.06
C LYS A 69 -4.98 3.90 -24.10
N SER A 70 -4.39 4.78 -24.89
CA SER A 70 -3.53 4.44 -26.03
C SER A 70 -2.46 5.50 -26.29
N THR A 71 -1.43 5.14 -27.06
CA THR A 71 -0.46 6.12 -27.59
C THR A 71 -1.14 7.20 -28.43
N ALA A 72 -2.20 6.87 -29.16
CA ALA A 72 -2.96 7.83 -29.96
C ALA A 72 -3.59 8.94 -29.10
N ASP A 73 -4.10 8.60 -27.92
CA ASP A 73 -4.60 9.59 -26.96
C ASP A 73 -3.51 10.55 -26.48
N VAL A 74 -2.29 10.04 -26.25
CA VAL A 74 -1.14 10.85 -25.82
C VAL A 74 -0.65 11.76 -26.95
N VAL A 75 -0.61 11.25 -28.18
CA VAL A 75 -0.35 12.05 -29.39
C VAL A 75 -1.39 13.17 -29.53
N LEU A 76 -2.66 12.89 -29.26
CA LEU A 76 -3.72 13.89 -29.31
C LEU A 76 -3.52 15.00 -28.26
N ILE A 77 -3.08 14.67 -27.04
CA ILE A 77 -2.70 15.66 -26.03
C ILE A 77 -1.66 16.63 -26.60
N GLY A 78 -0.57 16.12 -27.18
CA GLY A 78 0.49 16.96 -27.77
C GLY A 78 -0.02 17.85 -28.91
N LYS A 79 -0.75 17.26 -29.87
CA LYS A 79 -1.32 17.97 -31.03
C LYS A 79 -2.25 19.11 -30.63
N ILE A 80 -3.20 18.86 -29.73
CA ILE A 80 -4.13 19.90 -29.26
C ILE A 80 -3.37 20.94 -28.47
N SER A 81 -2.44 20.54 -27.60
CA SER A 81 -1.69 21.49 -26.78
C SER A 81 -0.82 22.43 -27.61
N SER A 82 -0.41 22.04 -28.82
CA SER A 82 0.44 22.85 -29.71
C SER A 82 -0.24 24.12 -30.21
N LYS A 83 -1.55 24.25 -30.04
CA LYS A 83 -2.27 25.47 -30.43
C LYS A 83 -1.85 26.65 -29.55
N PRO A 84 -1.71 27.87 -30.12
CA PRO A 84 -1.25 29.05 -29.37
C PRO A 84 -2.06 29.36 -28.09
N GLU A 85 -3.38 29.15 -28.12
CA GLU A 85 -4.25 29.36 -26.96
C GLU A 85 -3.96 28.42 -25.77
N PHE A 86 -3.29 27.29 -26.02
CA PHE A 86 -2.94 26.29 -25.02
C PHE A 86 -1.44 26.24 -24.72
N GLU A 87 -0.68 27.26 -25.13
CA GLU A 87 0.76 27.36 -24.87
C GLU A 87 1.09 27.24 -23.37
N ARG A 88 0.27 27.86 -22.51
CA ARG A 88 0.45 27.83 -21.05
C ARG A 88 -0.05 26.57 -20.35
N VAL A 89 -0.66 25.63 -21.08
CA VAL A 89 -1.11 24.35 -20.51
C VAL A 89 0.12 23.44 -20.37
N THR A 90 0.47 23.11 -19.13
CA THR A 90 1.61 22.27 -18.81
C THR A 90 1.15 20.89 -18.34
N PHE A 91 2.01 19.89 -18.55
CA PHE A 91 1.73 18.49 -18.29
C PHE A 91 2.80 17.87 -17.40
N SER A 92 2.46 16.83 -16.66
CA SER A 92 3.45 15.96 -16.04
C SER A 92 2.98 14.51 -16.11
N PRO A 93 3.78 13.61 -16.70
CA PRO A 93 3.45 12.19 -16.70
C PRO A 93 3.48 11.63 -15.29
N ARG A 94 2.61 10.67 -15.04
CA ARG A 94 2.55 9.95 -13.77
C ARG A 94 2.40 8.46 -14.02
N GLY A 95 3.30 7.70 -13.41
CA GLY A 95 3.22 6.24 -13.27
C GLY A 95 2.68 5.88 -11.88
N GLY A 96 3.37 5.00 -11.14
CA GLY A 96 2.96 4.57 -9.79
C GLY A 96 2.83 5.71 -8.74
N GLY A 97 3.49 6.85 -8.94
CA GLY A 97 3.50 7.96 -7.96
C GLY A 97 4.28 7.59 -6.69
N THR A 98 5.35 6.81 -6.85
CA THR A 98 6.21 6.27 -5.79
C THR A 98 7.51 7.06 -5.59
N GLY A 99 7.78 8.05 -6.45
CA GLY A 99 8.97 8.90 -6.37
C GLY A 99 9.03 9.72 -5.07
N THR A 100 10.25 9.94 -4.56
CA THR A 100 10.52 10.55 -3.25
C THR A 100 10.89 12.03 -3.32
N ASN A 101 11.04 12.60 -4.51
CA ASN A 101 11.50 13.99 -4.70
C ASN A 101 10.47 14.87 -5.43
N GLY A 102 9.20 14.47 -5.54
CA GLY A 102 8.15 15.28 -6.15
C GLY A 102 8.18 15.28 -7.69
N GLN A 103 8.81 14.27 -8.30
CA GLN A 103 9.01 14.15 -9.76
C GLN A 103 7.68 14.17 -10.51
N SER A 104 6.65 13.60 -9.90
CA SER A 104 5.32 13.40 -10.51
C SER A 104 4.29 14.48 -10.11
N LEU A 105 4.74 15.57 -9.48
CA LEU A 105 3.88 16.64 -8.98
C LEU A 105 3.90 17.85 -9.90
N THR A 106 2.74 18.46 -10.08
CA THR A 106 2.57 19.62 -10.97
C THR A 106 1.41 20.49 -10.56
N LYS A 107 1.49 21.77 -10.94
CA LYS A 107 0.36 22.71 -10.89
C LYS A 107 -0.52 22.61 -12.14
N GLY A 108 -0.01 22.01 -13.22
CA GLY A 108 -0.69 21.81 -14.51
C GLY A 108 -1.56 20.55 -14.55
N VAL A 109 -1.61 19.89 -15.70
CA VAL A 109 -2.39 18.65 -15.92
C VAL A 109 -1.53 17.42 -15.65
N VAL A 110 -2.02 16.50 -14.82
CA VAL A 110 -1.39 15.18 -14.64
C VAL A 110 -1.85 14.26 -15.76
N VAL A 111 -0.89 13.61 -16.44
CA VAL A 111 -1.17 12.55 -17.43
C VAL A 111 -0.81 11.21 -16.80
N ASP A 112 -1.81 10.50 -16.25
CA ASP A 112 -1.61 9.21 -15.56
C ASP A 112 -1.69 8.06 -16.56
N LEU A 113 -0.55 7.42 -16.82
CA LEU A 113 -0.43 6.30 -17.77
C LEU A 113 -0.67 4.93 -17.11
N SER A 114 -0.83 4.89 -15.78
CA SER A 114 -0.92 3.63 -15.03
C SER A 114 -2.31 3.01 -15.00
N ARG A 115 -3.37 3.80 -15.22
CA ARG A 115 -4.76 3.32 -15.14
C ARG A 115 -5.11 2.35 -16.26
N HIS A 116 -4.85 2.72 -17.51
CA HIS A 116 -5.29 1.97 -18.70
C HIS A 116 -4.14 1.42 -19.56
N MET A 117 -2.97 2.06 -19.56
CA MET A 117 -1.83 1.65 -20.39
C MET A 117 -0.89 0.70 -19.63
N ASN A 118 -1.42 -0.43 -19.17
CA ASN A 118 -0.74 -1.38 -18.27
C ASN A 118 -0.67 -2.82 -18.82
N ARG A 119 -0.58 -2.97 -20.15
CA ARG A 119 -0.51 -4.27 -20.82
C ARG A 119 0.92 -4.66 -21.17
N ILE A 120 1.21 -5.96 -21.03
CA ILE A 120 2.37 -6.62 -21.66
C ILE A 120 1.95 -6.94 -23.09
N LEU A 121 2.64 -6.37 -24.07
CA LEU A 121 2.25 -6.42 -25.49
C LEU A 121 2.83 -7.65 -26.18
N GLU A 122 4.09 -7.98 -25.87
CA GLU A 122 4.80 -9.09 -26.50
C GLU A 122 5.89 -9.62 -25.56
N ILE A 123 6.06 -10.93 -25.50
CA ILE A 123 7.18 -11.60 -24.81
C ILE A 123 7.89 -12.46 -25.86
N ASN A 124 9.19 -12.23 -26.07
CA ASN A 124 10.04 -13.02 -26.96
C ASN A 124 11.14 -13.72 -26.12
N PRO A 125 10.87 -14.95 -25.63
CA PRO A 125 11.86 -15.69 -24.85
C PRO A 125 13.07 -16.16 -25.66
N GLN A 126 12.93 -16.31 -26.98
CA GLN A 126 14.01 -16.79 -27.86
C GLN A 126 15.13 -15.74 -27.98
N GLU A 127 14.75 -14.49 -28.18
CA GLU A 127 15.68 -13.35 -28.25
C GLU A 127 15.89 -12.66 -26.90
N GLY A 128 15.13 -13.05 -25.86
CA GLY A 128 15.30 -12.55 -24.49
C GLY A 128 14.83 -11.11 -24.30
N TRP A 129 13.68 -10.73 -24.86
CA TRP A 129 13.12 -9.39 -24.68
C TRP A 129 11.59 -9.38 -24.49
N VAL A 130 11.08 -8.25 -24.01
CA VAL A 130 9.64 -7.99 -23.80
C VAL A 130 9.26 -6.59 -24.28
N ARG A 131 8.06 -6.42 -24.84
CA ARG A 131 7.46 -5.11 -25.13
C ARG A 131 6.27 -4.87 -24.21
N VAL A 132 6.24 -3.71 -23.56
CA VAL A 132 5.28 -3.37 -22.51
C VAL A 132 4.80 -1.93 -22.62
N GLN A 133 3.60 -1.65 -22.14
CA GLN A 133 3.13 -0.28 -21.94
C GLN A 133 3.73 0.32 -20.65
N ALA A 134 3.88 1.65 -20.63
CA ALA A 134 4.53 2.39 -19.55
C ALA A 134 3.87 2.25 -18.15
N GLY A 135 2.58 1.89 -18.10
CA GLY A 135 1.83 1.66 -16.87
C GLY A 135 1.99 0.27 -16.26
N VAL A 136 2.68 -0.66 -16.93
CA VAL A 136 2.93 -2.02 -16.39
C VAL A 136 3.76 -1.91 -15.10
N ILE A 137 3.36 -2.64 -14.06
CA ILE A 137 4.09 -2.69 -12.78
C ILE A 137 5.25 -3.69 -12.88
N LYS A 138 6.39 -3.39 -12.28
CA LYS A 138 7.59 -4.25 -12.38
C LYS A 138 7.30 -5.72 -12.01
N ASP A 139 6.70 -5.96 -10.84
CA ASP A 139 6.47 -7.34 -10.40
C ASP A 139 5.40 -8.05 -11.24
N GLN A 140 4.44 -7.31 -11.81
CA GLN A 140 3.52 -7.84 -12.82
C GLN A 140 4.26 -8.35 -14.07
N LEU A 141 5.27 -7.60 -14.54
CA LEU A 141 6.14 -8.06 -15.63
C LEU A 141 6.91 -9.32 -15.20
N ASN A 142 7.54 -9.31 -14.04
CA ASN A 142 8.32 -10.46 -13.57
C ASN A 142 7.49 -11.72 -13.37
N ASP A 143 6.24 -11.61 -12.90
CA ASP A 143 5.34 -12.75 -12.81
C ASP A 143 5.01 -13.33 -14.20
N ALA A 144 4.87 -12.49 -15.22
CA ALA A 144 4.56 -12.92 -16.59
C ALA A 144 5.74 -13.59 -17.29
N VAL A 145 6.98 -13.14 -17.06
CA VAL A 145 8.18 -13.72 -17.72
C VAL A 145 8.82 -14.88 -16.95
N ARG A 146 8.50 -15.04 -15.65
CA ARG A 146 9.05 -16.11 -14.80
C ARG A 146 8.83 -17.52 -15.35
N PRO A 147 7.65 -17.90 -15.91
CA PRO A 147 7.45 -19.22 -16.51
C PRO A 147 8.39 -19.52 -17.69
N HIS A 148 8.95 -18.49 -18.31
CA HIS A 148 9.90 -18.61 -19.41
C HIS A 148 11.36 -18.69 -18.94
N GLY A 149 11.62 -18.70 -17.62
CA GLY A 149 12.98 -18.77 -17.06
C GLY A 149 13.69 -17.42 -16.98
N PHE A 150 12.98 -16.31 -17.13
CA PHE A 150 13.53 -14.96 -17.16
C PHE A 150 12.95 -14.05 -16.06
N PHE A 151 13.64 -12.93 -15.82
CA PHE A 151 13.16 -11.81 -15.03
C PHE A 151 13.75 -10.49 -15.56
N PHE A 152 13.06 -9.39 -15.32
CA PHE A 152 13.60 -8.03 -15.44
C PHE A 152 14.36 -7.69 -14.16
N SER A 153 15.66 -7.45 -14.30
CA SER A 153 16.62 -7.47 -13.19
C SER A 153 16.72 -6.21 -12.33
N PRO A 154 16.48 -4.98 -12.80
CA PRO A 154 16.49 -3.80 -11.93
C PRO A 154 15.50 -3.96 -10.78
N ASP A 155 15.96 -4.09 -9.53
CA ASP A 155 15.10 -4.29 -8.36
C ASP A 155 14.94 -3.04 -7.52
N LEU A 156 13.76 -2.89 -6.91
CA LEU A 156 13.42 -1.72 -6.11
C LEU A 156 12.46 -2.08 -4.97
N SER A 157 12.52 -1.33 -3.87
CA SER A 157 11.68 -1.57 -2.68
C SER A 157 10.16 -1.37 -2.93
N THR A 158 9.80 -0.73 -4.05
CA THR A 158 8.42 -0.45 -4.46
C THR A 158 7.97 -1.25 -5.69
N SER A 159 8.65 -2.35 -6.01
CA SER A 159 8.48 -3.17 -7.23
C SER A 159 7.03 -3.63 -7.50
N ASN A 160 6.22 -3.79 -6.45
CA ASN A 160 4.83 -4.18 -6.54
C ASN A 160 3.85 -3.04 -6.89
N ARG A 161 4.35 -1.84 -7.20
CA ARG A 161 3.53 -0.66 -7.53
C ARG A 161 4.23 0.39 -8.38
N ALA A 162 5.56 0.36 -8.48
CA ALA A 162 6.28 1.18 -9.45
C ALA A 162 5.99 0.66 -10.85
N THR A 163 5.73 1.60 -11.77
CA THR A 163 5.48 1.28 -13.17
C THR A 163 6.78 1.38 -13.97
N LEU A 164 6.90 0.62 -15.05
CA LEU A 164 8.09 0.60 -15.91
C LEU A 164 8.35 1.97 -16.54
N GLY A 165 7.32 2.73 -16.93
CA GLY A 165 7.48 4.10 -17.38
C GLY A 165 8.04 5.03 -16.29
N GLY A 166 7.68 4.80 -15.02
CA GLY A 166 8.28 5.52 -13.89
C GLY A 166 9.75 5.14 -13.68
N MET A 167 10.08 3.85 -13.81
CA MET A 167 11.45 3.36 -13.72
C MET A 167 12.32 3.94 -14.83
N VAL A 168 11.85 3.93 -16.08
CA VAL A 168 12.55 4.54 -17.22
C VAL A 168 12.80 6.03 -16.95
N ASN A 169 11.77 6.77 -16.54
CA ASN A 169 11.89 8.21 -16.29
C ASN A 169 12.76 8.59 -15.09
N THR A 170 12.98 7.69 -14.14
CA THR A 170 13.88 7.92 -12.99
C THR A 170 15.24 7.25 -13.16
N ASP A 171 15.43 6.52 -14.25
CA ASP A 171 16.53 5.57 -14.45
C ASP A 171 16.77 4.70 -13.21
N ALA A 172 15.67 4.12 -12.72
CA ALA A 172 15.66 3.41 -11.45
C ALA A 172 16.69 2.27 -11.44
N SER A 173 17.35 2.14 -10.31
CA SER A 173 18.25 1.04 -10.00
C SER A 173 17.89 0.45 -8.64
N GLY A 174 18.78 -0.35 -8.09
CA GLY A 174 18.69 -0.83 -6.72
C GLY A 174 19.60 -2.04 -6.51
N GLN A 175 19.11 -3.02 -5.77
CA GLN A 175 19.89 -4.21 -5.43
C GLN A 175 20.35 -4.94 -6.70
N GLY A 176 21.65 -5.27 -6.75
CA GLY A 176 22.25 -5.96 -7.90
C GLY A 176 22.70 -5.06 -9.04
N SER A 177 22.54 -3.73 -8.93
CA SER A 177 22.85 -2.80 -10.03
C SER A 177 24.32 -2.80 -10.46
N LEU A 178 25.26 -3.20 -9.59
CA LEU A 178 26.68 -3.33 -9.98
C LEU A 178 26.91 -4.39 -11.05
N GLN A 179 26.13 -5.48 -11.00
CA GLN A 179 26.29 -6.60 -11.93
C GLN A 179 25.26 -6.53 -13.07
N TYR A 180 24.03 -6.14 -12.76
CA TYR A 180 22.94 -6.12 -13.74
C TYR A 180 22.80 -4.77 -14.46
N GLY A 181 23.33 -3.68 -13.92
CA GLY A 181 23.10 -2.34 -14.46
C GLY A 181 21.81 -1.69 -13.94
N LYS A 182 21.46 -0.55 -14.54
CA LYS A 182 20.27 0.24 -14.23
C LYS A 182 19.16 0.00 -15.25
N THR A 183 17.98 0.59 -15.02
CA THR A 183 16.87 0.49 -15.98
C THR A 183 17.31 0.83 -17.40
N SER A 184 18.06 1.92 -17.62
CA SER A 184 18.54 2.32 -18.95
C SER A 184 19.41 1.28 -19.67
N ASP A 185 20.14 0.43 -18.94
CA ASP A 185 20.94 -0.66 -19.52
C ASP A 185 20.09 -1.82 -20.05
N HIS A 186 18.82 -1.84 -19.65
CA HIS A 186 17.86 -2.85 -20.07
C HIS A 186 16.86 -2.34 -21.12
N VAL A 187 16.87 -1.04 -21.44
CA VAL A 187 15.99 -0.46 -22.45
C VAL A 187 16.60 -0.65 -23.83
N LEU A 188 15.89 -1.38 -24.70
CA LEU A 188 16.26 -1.58 -26.11
C LEU A 188 15.63 -0.54 -27.02
N SER A 189 14.39 -0.12 -26.72
CA SER A 189 13.69 0.95 -27.42
C SER A 189 12.60 1.55 -26.54
N LEU A 190 12.27 2.82 -26.78
CA LEU A 190 11.14 3.53 -26.20
C LEU A 190 10.26 4.08 -27.31
N GLN A 191 8.95 4.02 -27.06
CA GLN A 191 7.99 4.81 -27.81
C GLN A 191 7.72 6.12 -27.05
N ALA A 192 8.15 7.24 -27.62
CA ALA A 192 8.12 8.55 -27.01
C ALA A 192 7.23 9.54 -27.78
N VAL A 193 6.34 10.23 -27.07
CA VAL A 193 5.45 11.27 -27.62
C VAL A 193 5.88 12.64 -27.08
N PHE A 194 6.20 13.56 -27.96
CA PHE A 194 6.75 14.87 -27.65
C PHE A 194 5.62 15.90 -27.40
N ALA A 195 5.99 17.09 -26.94
CA ALA A 195 5.03 18.15 -26.59
C ALA A 195 4.17 18.60 -27.78
N ASP A 196 4.67 18.47 -29.01
CA ASP A 196 3.95 18.76 -30.25
C ASP A 196 3.06 17.59 -30.75
N GLY A 197 3.13 16.44 -30.06
CA GLY A 197 2.47 15.20 -30.47
C GLY A 197 3.24 14.39 -31.52
N SER A 198 4.46 14.80 -31.88
CA SER A 198 5.35 13.97 -32.70
C SER A 198 5.73 12.69 -31.94
N LEU A 199 5.85 11.59 -32.68
CA LEU A 199 6.08 10.24 -32.15
C LEU A 199 7.45 9.75 -32.63
N LEU A 200 8.23 9.16 -31.72
CA LEU A 200 9.51 8.54 -32.02
C LEU A 200 9.57 7.14 -31.42
N GLU A 201 9.94 6.16 -32.23
CA GLU A 201 10.46 4.88 -31.74
C GLU A 201 11.99 5.00 -31.76
N THR A 202 12.62 4.93 -30.59
CA THR A 202 14.02 5.37 -30.43
C THR A 202 15.05 4.46 -31.11
N ASP A 203 14.71 3.19 -31.37
CA ASP A 203 15.53 2.28 -32.18
C ASP A 203 15.45 2.56 -33.69
N LEU A 204 14.67 3.56 -34.09
CA LEU A 204 14.42 3.97 -35.48
C LEU A 204 13.82 2.88 -36.36
N SER A 205 13.27 1.81 -35.77
CA SER A 205 12.58 0.73 -36.51
C SER A 205 11.34 1.22 -37.28
N GLN A 206 10.78 2.38 -36.89
CA GLN A 206 9.69 3.06 -37.59
C GLN A 206 10.17 4.20 -38.50
N GLY A 207 11.48 4.29 -38.75
CA GLY A 207 12.11 5.36 -39.54
C GLY A 207 12.45 6.60 -38.71
N LEU A 208 13.04 7.58 -39.39
CA LEU A 208 13.42 8.87 -38.79
C LEU A 208 12.17 9.73 -38.49
N PRO A 209 12.21 10.57 -37.45
CA PRO A 209 11.13 11.51 -37.17
C PRO A 209 10.90 12.47 -38.34
N ALA A 210 9.64 12.87 -38.54
CA ALA A 210 9.28 13.80 -39.61
C ALA A 210 10.04 15.14 -39.45
N PRO A 211 10.53 15.75 -40.56
CA PRO A 211 11.19 17.04 -40.50
C PRO A 211 10.32 18.13 -39.85
N ASN A 212 10.94 19.11 -39.21
CA ASN A 212 10.27 20.24 -38.52
C ASN A 212 9.35 19.83 -37.36
N THR A 213 9.57 18.65 -36.77
CA THR A 213 8.94 18.25 -35.50
C THR A 213 9.89 18.39 -34.33
N PHE A 214 9.36 18.44 -33.10
CA PHE A 214 10.20 18.46 -31.90
C PHE A 214 11.04 17.18 -31.78
N ALA A 215 10.53 16.02 -32.19
CA ALA A 215 11.31 14.78 -32.22
C ALA A 215 12.56 14.89 -33.12
N ALA A 216 12.43 15.46 -34.31
CA ALA A 216 13.56 15.64 -35.23
C ALA A 216 14.58 16.66 -34.69
N GLN A 217 14.11 17.80 -34.18
CA GLN A 217 14.98 18.82 -33.60
C GLN A 217 15.71 18.32 -32.35
N ALA A 218 15.01 17.61 -31.47
CA ALA A 218 15.56 16.99 -30.28
C ALA A 218 16.72 16.05 -30.61
N MET A 219 16.53 15.15 -31.58
CA MET A 219 17.57 14.21 -31.99
C MET A 219 18.82 14.92 -32.53
N GLN A 220 18.63 15.87 -33.44
CA GLN A 220 19.73 16.63 -34.04
C GLN A 220 20.52 17.44 -33.01
N VAL A 221 19.83 18.23 -32.17
CA VAL A 221 20.48 19.12 -31.19
C VAL A 221 21.19 18.29 -30.11
N THR A 222 20.56 17.22 -29.63
CA THR A 222 21.14 16.39 -28.57
C THR A 222 22.38 15.67 -29.05
N GLU A 223 22.35 15.10 -30.26
CA GLU A 223 23.53 14.49 -30.86
C GLU A 223 24.67 15.51 -31.01
N GLN A 224 24.35 16.71 -31.52
CA GLN A 224 25.33 17.78 -31.67
C GLN A 224 25.98 18.16 -30.32
N VAL A 225 25.18 18.27 -29.25
CA VAL A 225 25.69 18.55 -27.90
C VAL A 225 26.62 17.43 -27.42
N CYS A 226 26.18 16.16 -27.52
CA CYS A 226 26.98 15.01 -27.10
C CYS A 226 28.33 14.93 -27.81
N ARG A 227 28.37 15.27 -29.11
CA ARG A 227 29.60 15.27 -29.91
C ARG A 227 30.48 16.50 -29.62
N THR A 228 29.91 17.69 -29.59
CA THR A 228 30.66 18.95 -29.46
C THR A 228 31.21 19.16 -28.06
N LYS A 229 30.53 18.65 -27.03
CA LYS A 229 30.90 18.84 -25.62
C LYS A 229 31.42 17.57 -24.95
N ARG A 230 31.90 16.61 -25.75
CA ARG A 230 32.26 15.26 -25.30
C ARG A 230 33.28 15.27 -24.17
N GLU A 231 34.37 16.00 -24.35
CA GLU A 231 35.47 16.08 -23.37
C GLU A 231 34.97 16.60 -22.02
N GLN A 232 34.17 17.68 -22.03
CA GLN A 232 33.59 18.23 -20.80
C GLN A 232 32.62 17.25 -20.13
N ILE A 233 31.76 16.57 -20.91
CA ILE A 233 30.78 15.61 -20.40
C ILE A 233 31.49 14.44 -19.69
N VAL A 234 32.54 13.89 -20.28
CA VAL A 234 33.30 12.76 -19.72
C VAL A 234 34.08 13.17 -18.48
N ALA A 235 34.66 14.38 -18.47
CA ALA A 235 35.47 14.87 -17.36
C ALA A 235 34.67 15.30 -16.12
N LYS A 236 33.36 15.57 -16.25
CA LYS A 236 32.60 16.28 -15.21
C LYS A 236 32.41 15.52 -13.91
N PHE A 237 32.13 14.23 -13.99
CA PHE A 237 31.87 13.39 -12.81
C PHE A 237 32.88 12.24 -12.75
N PRO A 238 33.38 11.89 -11.55
CA PRO A 238 34.25 10.73 -11.39
C PRO A 238 33.53 9.45 -11.82
N PRO A 239 34.28 8.36 -12.09
CA PRO A 239 33.68 7.06 -12.34
C PRO A 239 32.92 6.58 -11.10
N LEU A 240 31.61 6.76 -11.12
CA LEU A 240 30.68 6.31 -10.09
C LEU A 240 29.91 5.09 -10.59
N ASN A 241 29.80 4.07 -9.74
CA ASN A 241 29.07 2.84 -10.04
C ASN A 241 27.61 3.09 -10.42
N ARG A 242 26.96 4.01 -9.70
CA ARG A 242 25.64 4.53 -10.06
C ARG A 242 25.81 5.93 -10.63
N PHE A 243 25.81 5.99 -11.96
CA PHE A 243 25.93 7.24 -12.72
C PHE A 243 24.67 8.13 -12.59
N LEU A 244 24.73 9.36 -13.05
CA LEU A 244 23.69 10.39 -12.95
C LEU A 244 22.27 9.91 -13.34
N THR A 245 21.25 10.17 -12.50
CA THR A 245 19.85 10.19 -12.96
C THR A 245 19.51 11.56 -13.57
N GLY A 246 19.13 11.60 -14.85
CA GLY A 246 18.91 12.82 -15.62
C GLY A 246 19.17 12.59 -17.10
N TYR A 247 19.45 13.64 -17.86
CA TYR A 247 19.85 13.50 -19.26
C TYR A 247 21.23 12.84 -19.33
N ASP A 248 21.29 11.56 -19.68
CA ASP A 248 22.53 10.78 -19.76
C ASP A 248 23.28 11.07 -21.08
N LEU A 249 23.84 12.27 -21.17
CA LEU A 249 24.63 12.70 -22.32
C LEU A 249 25.95 11.91 -22.45
N LYS A 250 26.42 11.28 -21.37
CA LYS A 250 27.65 10.50 -21.36
C LYS A 250 27.47 9.18 -22.11
N ASN A 251 26.40 8.44 -21.85
CA ASN A 251 26.17 7.15 -22.47
C ASN A 251 25.33 7.23 -23.76
N ALA A 252 24.76 8.40 -24.08
CA ALA A 252 24.04 8.63 -25.34
C ALA A 252 24.93 8.60 -26.58
N LEU A 253 26.26 8.64 -26.46
CA LEU A 253 27.18 8.49 -27.58
C LEU A 253 28.12 7.32 -27.32
N ASN A 254 28.02 6.28 -28.13
CA ASN A 254 28.97 5.17 -28.15
C ASN A 254 30.09 5.48 -29.16
N GLU A 255 31.26 5.83 -28.64
CA GLU A 255 32.44 6.19 -29.45
C GLU A 255 33.02 5.00 -30.23
N ALA A 256 32.86 3.77 -29.73
CA ALA A 256 33.37 2.57 -30.41
C ALA A 256 32.56 2.22 -31.66
N GLU A 257 31.26 2.54 -31.66
CA GLU A 257 30.32 2.24 -32.75
C GLU A 257 29.94 3.49 -33.57
N ASP A 258 30.47 4.67 -33.21
CA ASP A 258 30.06 6.00 -33.71
C ASP A 258 28.53 6.21 -33.72
N ARG A 259 27.85 5.64 -32.72
CA ARG A 259 26.39 5.60 -32.66
C ARG A 259 25.85 6.54 -31.59
N PHE A 260 24.94 7.42 -31.99
CA PHE A 260 24.12 8.20 -31.07
C PHE A 260 22.84 7.44 -30.69
N ASP A 261 22.50 7.45 -29.41
CA ASP A 261 21.35 6.77 -28.84
C ASP A 261 20.55 7.75 -27.95
N ILE A 262 19.45 8.26 -28.49
CA ILE A 262 18.53 9.16 -27.78
C ILE A 262 17.77 8.45 -26.64
N THR A 263 17.66 7.12 -26.66
CA THR A 263 17.02 6.34 -25.59
C THR A 263 17.66 6.65 -24.24
N ARG A 264 18.99 6.77 -24.21
CA ARG A 264 19.75 7.08 -23.00
C ARG A 264 19.38 8.45 -22.41
N VAL A 265 19.08 9.43 -23.25
CA VAL A 265 18.70 10.78 -22.81
C VAL A 265 17.26 10.82 -22.27
N LEU A 266 16.37 10.00 -22.84
CA LEU A 266 14.99 9.87 -22.37
C LEU A 266 14.89 9.06 -21.06
N CYS A 267 15.80 8.11 -20.82
CA CYS A 267 15.95 7.46 -19.53
C CYS A 267 16.46 8.49 -18.50
N GLY A 268 15.83 8.54 -17.32
CA GLY A 268 16.17 9.54 -16.29
C GLY A 268 15.64 10.95 -16.55
N ALA A 269 14.92 11.19 -17.65
CA ALA A 269 14.42 12.52 -18.01
C ALA A 269 13.26 13.03 -17.13
N GLU A 270 12.72 12.21 -16.23
CA GLU A 270 11.61 12.53 -15.33
C GLU A 270 10.37 13.10 -16.04
N GLY A 271 10.13 12.68 -17.29
CA GLY A 271 9.02 13.19 -18.10
C GLY A 271 9.16 14.66 -18.51
N SER A 272 10.34 15.25 -18.35
CA SER A 272 10.63 16.63 -18.75
C SER A 272 10.90 16.76 -20.26
N LEU A 273 11.08 15.66 -20.99
CA LEU A 273 11.40 15.69 -22.42
C LEU A 273 10.26 15.17 -23.30
N ALA A 274 9.66 14.05 -22.93
CA ALA A 274 8.57 13.41 -23.67
C ALA A 274 7.72 12.52 -22.75
N PHE A 275 6.52 12.17 -23.20
CA PHE A 275 5.74 11.08 -22.62
C PHE A 275 6.30 9.75 -23.13
N ILE A 276 6.56 8.80 -22.24
CA ILE A 276 6.91 7.42 -22.62
C ILE A 276 5.64 6.57 -22.57
N THR A 277 5.25 5.98 -23.70
CA THR A 277 4.01 5.17 -23.81
C THR A 277 4.29 3.68 -23.79
N GLU A 278 5.40 3.24 -24.39
CA GLU A 278 5.83 1.84 -24.44
C GLU A 278 7.35 1.73 -24.26
N ALA A 279 7.80 0.57 -23.79
CA ALA A 279 9.21 0.22 -23.71
C ALA A 279 9.43 -1.20 -24.23
N LYS A 280 10.50 -1.39 -25.00
CA LYS A 280 11.08 -2.70 -25.32
C LYS A 280 12.27 -2.92 -24.40
N LEU A 281 12.24 -3.99 -23.62
CA LEU A 281 13.21 -4.27 -22.56
C LEU A 281 13.89 -5.62 -22.80
N ASN A 282 15.18 -5.74 -22.53
CA ASN A 282 15.82 -7.06 -22.46
C ASN A 282 15.45 -7.79 -21.15
N LEU A 283 15.64 -9.11 -21.14
CA LEU A 283 15.34 -9.98 -20.02
C LEU A 283 16.60 -10.71 -19.56
N THR A 284 16.73 -10.89 -18.24
CA THR A 284 17.85 -11.62 -17.63
C THR A 284 17.42 -13.03 -17.26
N PRO A 285 18.23 -14.07 -17.55
CA PRO A 285 17.94 -15.44 -17.10
C PRO A 285 17.91 -15.54 -15.57
N ILE A 286 16.94 -16.25 -15.01
CA ILE A 286 16.86 -16.49 -13.56
C ILE A 286 18.10 -17.27 -13.10
N PRO A 287 18.84 -16.81 -12.07
CA PRO A 287 20.00 -17.51 -11.54
C PRO A 287 19.65 -18.91 -11.03
N LYS A 288 20.52 -19.90 -11.31
CA LYS A 288 20.39 -21.30 -10.84
C LYS A 288 20.90 -21.49 -9.41
N ALA A 289 21.90 -20.71 -9.01
CA ALA A 289 22.48 -20.73 -7.68
C ALA A 289 22.39 -19.35 -7.05
N ARG A 290 22.05 -19.32 -5.76
CA ARG A 290 22.09 -18.11 -4.92
C ARG A 290 22.63 -18.45 -3.55
N THR A 291 23.41 -17.57 -2.96
CA THR A 291 23.89 -17.69 -1.59
C THR A 291 24.04 -16.31 -0.97
N LEU A 292 23.51 -16.14 0.24
CA LEU A 292 23.60 -14.92 1.01
C LEU A 292 24.54 -15.14 2.20
N VAL A 293 25.50 -14.24 2.37
CA VAL A 293 26.42 -14.20 3.51
C VAL A 293 26.11 -12.97 4.35
N ASN A 294 25.58 -13.17 5.56
CA ASN A 294 25.22 -12.12 6.50
C ASN A 294 26.40 -11.88 7.45
N VAL A 295 27.20 -10.86 7.18
CA VAL A 295 28.36 -10.47 7.99
C VAL A 295 27.93 -9.54 9.11
N LYS A 296 28.36 -9.82 10.34
CA LYS A 296 27.93 -9.15 11.58
C LYS A 296 29.07 -8.28 12.10
N TYR A 297 28.73 -7.08 12.55
CA TYR A 297 29.69 -6.08 13.02
C TYR A 297 29.39 -5.58 14.44
N ASP A 298 30.43 -5.18 15.15
CA ASP A 298 30.37 -4.53 16.47
C ASP A 298 29.94 -3.06 16.43
N SER A 299 30.03 -2.43 15.26
CA SER A 299 29.55 -1.07 15.01
C SER A 299 29.12 -0.89 13.55
N PHE A 300 28.28 0.11 13.30
CA PHE A 300 27.91 0.48 11.93
C PHE A 300 29.08 1.11 11.16
N ASP A 301 30.00 1.80 11.84
CA ASP A 301 31.21 2.35 11.22
C ASP A 301 32.12 1.23 10.70
N SER A 302 32.28 0.16 11.50
CA SER A 302 32.99 -1.06 11.11
C SER A 302 32.40 -1.68 9.83
N ALA A 303 31.07 -1.74 9.72
CA ALA A 303 30.38 -2.25 8.54
C ALA A 303 30.64 -1.40 7.28
N LEU A 304 30.73 -0.07 7.42
CA LEU A 304 30.99 0.88 6.33
C LEU A 304 32.47 0.93 5.93
N ARG A 305 33.40 0.88 6.90
CA ARG A 305 34.85 0.82 6.60
C ARG A 305 35.24 -0.46 5.88
N ASN A 306 34.40 -1.49 5.98
CA ASN A 306 34.56 -2.72 5.21
C ASN A 306 34.05 -2.62 3.75
N ALA A 307 33.54 -1.46 3.30
CA ALA A 307 33.04 -1.28 1.93
C ALA A 307 34.04 -1.70 0.84
N PRO A 308 35.34 -1.32 0.89
CA PRO A 308 36.29 -1.72 -0.14
C PRO A 308 36.46 -3.25 -0.23
N LEU A 309 36.51 -3.94 0.92
CA LEU A 309 36.54 -5.40 0.99
C LEU A 309 35.30 -6.01 0.29
N MET A 310 34.13 -5.43 0.56
CA MET A 310 32.87 -5.91 -0.01
C MET A 310 32.82 -5.72 -1.53
N VAL A 311 33.42 -4.66 -2.06
CA VAL A 311 33.58 -4.45 -3.52
C VAL A 311 34.57 -5.47 -4.11
N GLU A 312 35.70 -5.72 -3.45
CA GLU A 312 36.68 -6.76 -3.84
C GLU A 312 36.07 -8.17 -3.88
N ALA A 313 35.04 -8.42 -3.06
CA ALA A 313 34.36 -9.70 -2.96
C ALA A 313 33.55 -10.07 -4.23
N LYS A 314 33.34 -9.12 -5.17
CA LYS A 314 32.64 -9.30 -6.45
C LYS A 314 31.28 -10.01 -6.30
N ALA A 315 30.57 -9.65 -5.23
CA ALA A 315 29.22 -10.13 -4.98
C ALA A 315 28.23 -9.51 -5.99
N LEU A 316 27.05 -10.13 -6.14
CA LEU A 316 25.94 -9.54 -6.89
C LEU A 316 25.47 -8.25 -6.20
N SER A 317 25.32 -8.28 -4.88
CA SER A 317 24.91 -7.10 -4.11
C SER A 317 25.42 -7.14 -2.68
N VAL A 318 25.66 -5.95 -2.11
CA VAL A 318 26.00 -5.77 -0.69
C VAL A 318 25.12 -4.71 -0.05
N GLU A 319 24.10 -5.17 0.67
CA GLU A 319 23.24 -4.31 1.47
C GLU A 319 23.79 -4.11 2.88
N THR A 320 23.62 -2.90 3.44
CA THR A 320 23.91 -2.66 4.86
C THR A 320 22.70 -2.16 5.64
N VAL A 321 22.64 -2.53 6.91
CA VAL A 321 21.61 -2.13 7.87
C VAL A 321 22.26 -1.70 9.18
N ASP A 322 21.91 -0.51 9.67
CA ASP A 322 22.35 -0.02 10.98
C ASP A 322 21.63 -0.72 12.15
N SER A 323 22.16 -0.56 13.36
CA SER A 323 21.57 -1.16 14.56
C SER A 323 20.14 -0.70 14.82
N LYS A 324 19.77 0.53 14.43
CA LYS A 324 18.45 1.08 14.70
C LYS A 324 17.37 0.43 13.83
N VAL A 325 17.65 0.27 12.54
CA VAL A 325 16.77 -0.43 11.60
C VAL A 325 16.68 -1.91 11.97
N LEU A 326 17.80 -2.52 12.37
CA LEU A 326 17.83 -3.90 12.84
C LEU A 326 17.00 -4.09 14.12
N ASN A 327 17.12 -3.20 15.10
CA ASN A 327 16.35 -3.27 16.34
C ASN A 327 14.85 -3.05 16.11
N LEU A 328 14.47 -2.16 15.19
CA LEU A 328 13.07 -2.04 14.75
C LEU A 328 12.55 -3.32 14.11
N ALA A 329 13.38 -4.01 13.33
CA ALA A 329 13.03 -5.31 12.78
C ALA A 329 12.87 -6.36 13.88
N LYS A 330 13.75 -6.38 14.90
CA LYS A 330 13.70 -7.27 16.08
C LYS A 330 12.40 -7.13 16.89
N GLU A 331 11.81 -5.93 16.92
CA GLU A 331 10.53 -5.66 17.58
C GLU A 331 9.29 -6.03 16.73
N ASP A 332 9.44 -6.24 15.42
CA ASP A 332 8.35 -6.57 14.51
C ASP A 332 8.16 -8.09 14.39
N ILE A 333 6.92 -8.52 14.07
CA ILE A 333 6.57 -9.93 13.87
C ILE A 333 7.44 -10.64 12.81
N ILE A 334 8.02 -9.89 11.86
CA ILE A 334 8.95 -10.41 10.86
C ILE A 334 10.18 -11.04 11.51
N TRP A 335 10.62 -10.57 12.68
CA TRP A 335 11.78 -11.12 13.38
C TRP A 335 11.63 -12.59 13.72
N HIS A 336 10.42 -13.03 14.10
CA HIS A 336 10.16 -14.44 14.39
C HIS A 336 10.41 -15.33 13.18
N SER A 337 10.31 -14.76 11.98
CA SER A 337 10.62 -15.43 10.71
C SER A 337 12.07 -15.23 10.26
N VAL A 338 12.98 -14.60 11.00
CA VAL A 338 14.39 -14.49 10.58
C VAL A 338 15.40 -14.73 11.70
N LYS A 339 14.96 -14.79 12.97
CA LYS A 339 15.85 -14.95 14.14
C LYS A 339 16.74 -16.20 14.10
N ASP A 340 16.27 -17.26 13.44
CA ASP A 340 17.00 -18.51 13.18
C ASP A 340 18.14 -18.32 12.16
N LEU A 341 18.01 -17.33 11.28
CA LEU A 341 18.95 -17.01 10.21
C LEU A 341 19.92 -15.88 10.57
N LEU A 342 19.64 -15.13 11.65
CA LEU A 342 20.45 -14.01 12.16
C LEU A 342 20.63 -14.14 13.68
N THR A 343 21.44 -15.12 14.11
CA THR A 343 21.70 -15.41 15.53
C THR A 343 22.66 -14.42 16.16
N ASP A 344 22.45 -14.07 17.43
CA ASP A 344 23.41 -13.24 18.15
C ASP A 344 24.71 -14.02 18.44
N VAL A 345 25.84 -13.30 18.54
CA VAL A 345 27.15 -13.89 18.86
C VAL A 345 27.36 -13.82 20.39
N PRO A 346 27.64 -14.93 21.10
CA PRO A 346 27.80 -14.90 22.55
C PRO A 346 28.83 -13.85 23.01
N GLY A 347 28.45 -13.01 23.98
CA GLY A 347 29.32 -11.98 24.55
C GLY A 347 29.60 -10.77 23.66
N LYS A 348 29.00 -10.68 22.46
CA LYS A 348 29.14 -9.54 21.55
C LYS A 348 27.77 -9.02 21.12
N GLU A 349 27.62 -7.71 21.02
CA GLU A 349 26.39 -7.08 20.52
C GLU A 349 26.50 -6.80 19.02
N MET A 350 25.50 -7.23 18.25
CA MET A 350 25.44 -7.00 16.81
C MET A 350 24.86 -5.61 16.52
N GLN A 351 25.71 -4.68 16.07
CA GLN A 351 25.38 -3.27 15.81
C GLN A 351 25.35 -2.91 14.32
N GLY A 352 25.66 -3.85 13.43
CA GLY A 352 25.57 -3.67 11.98
C GLY A 352 25.60 -5.01 11.26
N ILE A 353 24.96 -5.06 10.09
CA ILE A 353 24.95 -6.25 9.23
C ILE A 353 25.20 -5.83 7.78
N ASN A 354 26.14 -6.51 7.10
CA ASN A 354 26.23 -6.50 5.64
C ASN A 354 25.67 -7.82 5.08
N MET A 355 24.78 -7.72 4.11
CA MET A 355 24.07 -8.83 3.48
C MET A 355 24.64 -8.99 2.07
N VAL A 356 25.55 -9.95 1.90
CA VAL A 356 26.34 -10.15 0.68
C VAL A 356 25.73 -11.28 -0.14
N GLU A 357 25.08 -10.96 -1.26
CA GLU A 357 24.46 -11.97 -2.13
C GLU A 357 25.37 -12.32 -3.30
N TYR A 358 25.55 -13.61 -3.53
CA TYR A 358 26.10 -14.18 -4.75
C TYR A 358 24.97 -14.88 -5.51
N ALA A 359 24.87 -14.62 -6.81
CA ALA A 359 23.93 -15.33 -7.67
C ALA A 359 24.52 -15.53 -9.07
N GLY A 360 24.25 -16.69 -9.68
CA GLY A 360 24.77 -17.00 -11.00
C GLY A 360 24.17 -18.26 -11.62
N GLN A 361 24.64 -18.58 -12.83
CA GLN A 361 24.26 -19.80 -13.54
C GLN A 361 25.11 -21.02 -13.13
N ASP A 362 26.34 -20.79 -12.66
CA ASP A 362 27.28 -21.85 -12.25
C ASP A 362 27.39 -21.93 -10.71
N SER A 363 26.81 -22.98 -10.14
CA SER A 363 26.86 -23.25 -8.70
C SER A 363 28.28 -23.46 -8.18
N ALA A 364 29.21 -24.02 -8.97
CA ALA A 364 30.58 -24.26 -8.53
C ALA A 364 31.35 -22.94 -8.38
N GLN A 365 31.17 -22.02 -9.34
CA GLN A 365 31.71 -20.67 -9.26
C GLN A 365 31.18 -19.92 -8.02
N ILE A 366 29.86 -19.94 -7.79
CA ILE A 366 29.26 -19.28 -6.62
C ILE A 366 29.80 -19.87 -5.31
N ASN A 367 29.87 -21.19 -5.20
CA ASN A 367 30.43 -21.85 -4.01
C ASN A 367 31.90 -21.47 -3.79
N HIS A 368 32.69 -21.35 -4.87
CA HIS A 368 34.08 -20.93 -4.78
C HIS A 368 34.23 -19.48 -4.26
N GLN A 369 33.43 -18.55 -4.78
CA GLN A 369 33.42 -17.15 -4.33
C GLN A 369 33.00 -17.02 -2.87
N VAL A 370 31.95 -17.76 -2.46
CA VAL A 370 31.51 -17.81 -1.07
C VAL A 370 32.62 -18.36 -0.18
N ALA A 371 33.30 -19.44 -0.57
CA ALA A 371 34.39 -20.02 0.19
C ALA A 371 35.58 -19.06 0.36
N GLN A 372 35.92 -18.30 -0.69
CA GLN A 372 36.95 -17.26 -0.62
C GLN A 372 36.59 -16.15 0.37
N LEU A 373 35.35 -15.65 0.32
CA LEU A 373 34.89 -14.63 1.26
C LEU A 373 34.89 -15.17 2.69
N THR A 374 34.33 -16.35 2.94
CA THR A 374 34.25 -16.92 4.30
C THR A 374 35.62 -17.20 4.89
N ALA A 375 36.58 -17.70 4.10
CA ALA A 375 37.94 -17.92 4.57
C ALA A 375 38.63 -16.61 5.03
N ARG A 376 38.43 -15.53 4.26
CA ARG A 376 38.94 -14.19 4.64
C ARG A 376 38.23 -13.65 5.88
N LEU A 377 36.92 -13.86 6.01
CA LEU A 377 36.16 -13.48 7.21
C LEU A 377 36.62 -14.25 8.44
N ASP A 378 36.88 -15.56 8.32
CA ASP A 378 37.40 -16.40 9.42
C ASP A 378 38.76 -15.89 9.92
N GLU A 379 39.68 -15.57 9.01
CA GLU A 379 40.98 -14.97 9.35
C GLU A 379 40.82 -13.63 10.09
N MET A 380 39.96 -12.74 9.58
CA MET A 380 39.72 -11.45 10.20
C MET A 380 39.05 -11.57 11.58
N ILE A 381 38.13 -12.52 11.76
CA ILE A 381 37.49 -12.80 13.05
C ILE A 381 38.51 -13.34 14.05
N ALA A 382 39.36 -14.29 13.64
CA ALA A 382 40.40 -14.86 14.48
C ALA A 382 41.40 -13.78 14.95
N ASN A 383 41.72 -12.83 14.07
CA ASN A 383 42.63 -11.72 14.33
C ASN A 383 41.94 -10.49 14.95
N GLN A 384 40.63 -10.53 15.21
CA GLN A 384 39.82 -9.41 15.73
C GLN A 384 39.92 -8.12 14.90
N GLN A 385 39.93 -8.26 13.58
CA GLN A 385 40.10 -7.16 12.63
C GLN A 385 38.76 -6.60 12.14
N ALA A 386 38.78 -5.30 11.78
CA ALA A 386 37.68 -4.57 11.12
C ALA A 386 36.30 -4.66 11.82
N GLY A 387 36.28 -4.94 13.12
CA GLY A 387 35.04 -5.02 13.91
C GLY A 387 34.09 -6.16 13.51
N ILE A 388 34.59 -7.18 12.79
CA ILE A 388 33.79 -8.33 12.37
C ILE A 388 33.62 -9.27 13.57
N ILE A 389 32.37 -9.53 13.95
CA ILE A 389 32.06 -10.36 15.12
C ILE A 389 31.57 -11.76 14.78
N GLY A 390 31.19 -11.99 13.51
CA GLY A 390 30.74 -13.28 13.01
C GLY A 390 30.03 -13.16 11.66
N TYR A 391 29.62 -14.28 11.07
CA TYR A 391 28.78 -14.30 9.88
C TYR A 391 27.86 -15.53 9.85
N GLN A 392 26.86 -15.54 8.96
CA GLN A 392 26.02 -16.69 8.66
C GLN A 392 25.77 -16.82 7.16
N VAL A 393 25.76 -18.06 6.66
CA VAL A 393 25.53 -18.38 5.24
C VAL A 393 24.14 -18.99 5.06
N CYS A 394 23.43 -18.55 4.02
CA CYS A 394 22.14 -19.09 3.61
C CYS A 394 22.13 -19.36 2.10
N SER A 395 21.95 -20.60 1.69
CA SER A 395 21.99 -20.99 0.27
C SER A 395 20.63 -21.44 -0.29
N ASP A 396 19.59 -21.51 0.54
CA ASP A 396 18.23 -21.80 0.08
C ASP A 396 17.43 -20.51 -0.17
N LEU A 397 16.65 -20.51 -1.25
CA LEU A 397 15.90 -19.34 -1.70
C LEU A 397 14.84 -18.89 -0.67
N ALA A 398 14.26 -19.82 0.09
CA ALA A 398 13.22 -19.49 1.06
C ALA A 398 13.79 -18.66 2.22
N SER A 399 14.95 -19.05 2.76
CA SER A 399 15.68 -18.31 3.80
C SER A 399 16.18 -16.96 3.31
N ILE A 400 16.77 -16.92 2.10
CA ILE A 400 17.21 -15.66 1.46
C ILE A 400 16.03 -14.68 1.34
N ASN A 401 14.89 -15.15 0.84
CA ASN A 401 13.69 -14.33 0.73
C ASN A 401 13.15 -13.86 2.09
N ARG A 402 13.21 -14.68 3.14
CA ARG A 402 12.82 -14.27 4.51
C ARG A 402 13.66 -13.09 5.00
N ILE A 403 14.98 -13.16 4.79
CA ILE A 403 15.93 -12.11 5.15
C ILE A 403 15.69 -10.83 4.34
N TYR A 404 15.53 -10.92 3.02
CA TYR A 404 15.24 -9.74 2.19
C TYR A 404 13.88 -9.13 2.47
N ASN A 405 12.87 -9.93 2.79
CA ASN A 405 11.56 -9.43 3.21
C ASN A 405 11.68 -8.63 4.50
N MET A 406 12.52 -9.05 5.46
CA MET A 406 12.85 -8.26 6.65
C MET A 406 13.51 -6.93 6.25
N ARG A 407 14.53 -6.95 5.40
CA ARG A 407 15.22 -5.74 4.92
C ARG A 407 14.27 -4.75 4.24
N LYS A 408 13.42 -5.23 3.32
CA LYS A 408 12.42 -4.42 2.61
C LYS A 408 11.37 -3.84 3.58
N LYS A 409 10.92 -4.64 4.57
CA LYS A 409 9.93 -4.19 5.56
C LYS A 409 10.51 -3.19 6.57
N ALA A 410 11.75 -3.36 7.01
CA ALA A 410 12.38 -2.54 8.04
C ALA A 410 12.43 -1.04 7.66
N VAL A 411 12.59 -0.72 6.37
CA VAL A 411 12.50 0.66 5.86
C VAL A 411 11.10 1.26 6.06
N GLY A 412 10.06 0.45 5.84
CA GLY A 412 8.68 0.86 6.10
C GLY A 412 8.43 1.12 7.59
N LEU A 413 9.05 0.34 8.47
CA LEU A 413 8.93 0.47 9.93
C LEU A 413 9.53 1.78 10.44
N LEU A 414 10.56 2.33 9.79
CA LEU A 414 11.07 3.67 10.12
C LEU A 414 9.96 4.73 10.07
N GLY A 415 9.05 4.64 9.09
CA GLY A 415 7.91 5.55 8.97
C GLY A 415 6.90 5.44 10.12
N ALA A 416 6.91 4.33 10.86
CA ALA A 416 6.05 4.09 12.02
C ALA A 416 6.69 4.48 13.35
N ALA A 417 7.83 5.19 13.33
CA ALA A 417 8.50 5.68 14.52
C ALA A 417 7.54 6.44 15.46
N LYS A 418 7.74 6.25 16.77
CA LYS A 418 6.96 6.92 17.82
C LYS A 418 7.29 8.41 17.86
N GLY A 419 6.30 9.24 18.20
CA GLY A 419 6.44 10.70 18.27
C GLY A 419 5.90 11.42 17.03
N ARG A 420 5.98 12.75 17.05
CA ARG A 420 5.54 13.62 15.95
C ARG A 420 6.59 13.78 14.85
N ALA A 421 7.86 13.81 15.24
CA ALA A 421 8.96 13.78 14.29
C ALA A 421 9.02 12.39 13.63
N LYS A 422 8.98 12.35 12.30
CA LYS A 422 8.99 11.12 11.51
C LYS A 422 10.20 11.13 10.58
N PRO A 423 10.86 9.98 10.32
CA PRO A 423 11.92 9.90 9.31
C PRO A 423 11.43 10.35 7.93
N VAL A 424 12.08 11.37 7.37
CA VAL A 424 11.71 12.01 6.11
C VAL A 424 12.75 11.72 5.03
N ALA A 425 12.27 11.39 3.83
CA ALA A 425 13.10 11.18 2.63
C ALA A 425 13.38 12.53 1.94
N PHE A 426 14.47 13.21 2.32
CA PHE A 426 14.88 14.47 1.66
C PHE A 426 16.39 14.63 1.47
N THR A 427 17.19 13.92 2.26
CA THR A 427 18.66 13.85 2.15
C THR A 427 19.16 12.43 1.83
N GLU A 428 18.26 11.58 1.33
CA GLU A 428 18.61 10.25 0.84
C GLU A 428 19.19 10.30 -0.59
N ASP A 429 19.74 9.16 -1.02
CA ASP A 429 20.22 8.92 -2.38
C ASP A 429 21.50 9.69 -2.73
N THR A 430 22.37 9.88 -1.73
CA THR A 430 23.71 10.42 -1.93
C THR A 430 24.65 9.29 -2.34
N CYS A 431 25.36 9.49 -3.44
CA CYS A 431 26.37 8.59 -4.00
C CYS A 431 27.74 9.24 -3.88
N VAL A 432 28.71 8.56 -3.24
CA VAL A 432 30.12 8.98 -3.19
C VAL A 432 31.01 7.80 -3.61
N PRO A 433 32.27 8.03 -4.04
CA PRO A 433 33.20 6.94 -4.27
C PRO A 433 33.28 6.01 -3.03
N PRO A 434 33.19 4.67 -3.19
CA PRO A 434 33.14 3.74 -2.05
C PRO A 434 34.28 3.89 -1.04
N GLU A 435 35.48 4.25 -1.50
CA GLU A 435 36.66 4.53 -0.67
C GLU A 435 36.46 5.71 0.30
N ASN A 436 35.56 6.63 -0.04
CA ASN A 436 35.24 7.82 0.75
C ASN A 436 33.97 7.66 1.60
N LEU A 437 33.25 6.55 1.46
CA LEU A 437 31.92 6.38 2.04
C LEU A 437 31.93 6.48 3.57
N ALA A 438 32.89 5.85 4.25
CA ALA A 438 32.95 5.86 5.71
C ALA A 438 33.14 7.28 6.27
N ASP A 439 34.11 8.02 5.74
CA ASP A 439 34.44 9.37 6.22
C ASP A 439 33.31 10.38 5.88
N PHE A 440 32.70 10.25 4.71
CA PHE A 440 31.48 10.98 4.35
C PHE A 440 30.37 10.76 5.38
N ILE A 441 30.13 9.51 5.80
CA ILE A 441 29.08 9.21 6.78
C ILE A 441 29.43 9.69 8.18
N VAL A 442 30.69 9.66 8.59
CA VAL A 442 31.11 10.25 9.88
C VAL A 442 30.76 11.74 9.93
N GLU A 443 31.10 12.50 8.90
CA GLU A 443 30.76 13.93 8.83
C GLU A 443 29.26 14.18 8.69
N PHE A 444 28.55 13.34 7.92
CA PHE A 444 27.10 13.46 7.78
C PHE A 444 26.40 13.19 9.12
N ARG A 445 26.85 12.21 9.89
CA ARG A 445 26.34 11.96 11.25
C ARG A 445 26.61 13.14 12.16
N ALA A 446 27.84 13.66 12.17
CA ALA A 446 28.19 14.85 12.96
C ALA A 446 27.30 16.05 12.61
N LEU A 447 26.98 16.25 11.33
CA LEU A 447 26.03 17.26 10.87
C LEU A 447 24.64 17.05 11.49
N LEU A 448 24.07 15.85 11.41
CA LEU A 448 22.74 15.56 11.96
C LEU A 448 22.71 15.61 13.50
N ASP A 449 23.77 15.13 14.14
CA ASP A 449 23.94 15.14 15.60
C ASP A 449 24.07 16.57 16.13
N SER A 450 24.75 17.48 15.41
CA SER A 450 24.83 18.91 15.75
C SER A 450 23.46 19.61 15.78
N LYS A 451 22.48 19.04 15.08
CA LYS A 451 21.08 19.48 15.04
C LYS A 451 20.17 18.69 15.98
N ASN A 452 20.72 17.78 16.78
CA ASN A 452 20.01 16.88 17.70
C ASN A 452 18.92 16.04 17.02
N LEU A 453 19.15 15.59 15.78
CA LEU A 453 18.18 14.82 15.03
C LEU A 453 18.38 13.31 15.22
N ALA A 454 17.27 12.59 15.40
CA ALA A 454 17.26 11.15 15.25
C ALA A 454 17.20 10.80 13.75
N TYR A 455 17.98 9.82 13.30
CA TYR A 455 17.96 9.36 11.91
C TYR A 455 18.05 7.83 11.85
N GLY A 456 17.79 7.26 10.66
CA GLY A 456 18.12 5.87 10.33
C GLY A 456 18.87 5.84 9.00
N MET A 457 19.80 4.89 8.88
CA MET A 457 20.70 4.75 7.73
C MET A 457 20.67 3.31 7.19
N PHE A 458 20.61 3.18 5.87
CA PHE A 458 20.63 1.89 5.15
C PHE A 458 21.02 2.14 3.69
N GLY A 459 21.53 1.14 2.98
CA GLY A 459 21.83 1.31 1.56
C GLY A 459 22.75 0.26 0.97
N HIS A 460 23.37 0.63 -0.14
CA HIS A 460 24.14 -0.21 -1.04
C HIS A 460 25.60 0.21 -0.93
N VAL A 461 26.32 -0.49 -0.05
CA VAL A 461 27.69 -0.11 0.32
C VAL A 461 28.64 -0.26 -0.87
N ASP A 462 28.43 -1.32 -1.64
CA ASP A 462 29.16 -1.65 -2.86
C ASP A 462 29.00 -0.58 -3.96
N ALA A 463 27.84 0.08 -4.02
CA ALA A 463 27.57 1.16 -4.97
C ALA A 463 27.95 2.56 -4.45
N GLY A 464 28.44 2.68 -3.22
CA GLY A 464 28.75 3.98 -2.60
C GLY A 464 27.49 4.82 -2.26
N VAL A 465 26.32 4.17 -2.17
CA VAL A 465 25.03 4.85 -1.95
C VAL A 465 24.48 4.53 -0.57
N LEU A 466 24.16 5.58 0.19
CA LEU A 466 23.45 5.46 1.46
C LEU A 466 22.17 6.30 1.47
N HIS A 467 21.11 5.72 2.02
CA HIS A 467 19.85 6.40 2.28
C HIS A 467 19.82 6.82 3.75
N VAL A 468 19.80 8.14 3.95
CA VAL A 468 19.74 8.75 5.27
C VAL A 468 18.40 9.44 5.43
N ARG A 469 17.66 9.11 6.50
CA ARG A 469 16.34 9.68 6.79
C ARG A 469 16.30 10.34 8.17
N PRO A 470 16.59 11.65 8.26
CA PRO A 470 16.41 12.41 9.50
C PRO A 470 14.93 12.50 9.89
N ALA A 471 14.65 12.42 11.18
CA ALA A 471 13.30 12.54 11.73
C ALA A 471 12.95 14.01 11.99
N LEU A 472 11.91 14.51 11.32
CA LEU A 472 11.43 15.89 11.45
C LEU A 472 9.90 15.90 11.63
N ASP A 473 9.39 16.83 12.42
CA ASP A 473 7.97 17.19 12.43
C ASP A 473 7.73 18.30 11.40
N LEU A 474 7.29 17.93 10.20
CA LEU A 474 7.02 18.90 9.13
C LEU A 474 5.79 19.78 9.40
N CYS A 475 5.03 19.54 10.47
CA CYS A 475 4.01 20.46 10.93
C CYS A 475 4.59 21.59 11.79
N ASP A 476 5.79 21.43 12.34
CA ASP A 476 6.53 22.48 13.05
C ASP A 476 7.25 23.37 12.01
N PRO A 477 6.88 24.67 11.89
CA PRO A 477 7.52 25.58 10.94
C PRO A 477 9.03 25.71 11.11
N LYS A 478 9.57 25.56 12.33
CA LYS A 478 11.01 25.65 12.57
C LYS A 478 11.75 24.44 12.00
N GLN A 479 11.19 23.24 12.17
CA GLN A 479 11.76 22.01 11.63
C GLN A 479 11.57 21.90 10.11
N GLU A 480 10.50 22.47 9.55
CA GLU A 480 10.35 22.59 8.10
C GLU A 480 11.46 23.46 7.49
N LEU A 481 11.85 24.57 8.13
CA LEU A 481 12.99 25.38 7.68
C LEU A 481 14.32 24.64 7.82
N LEU A 482 14.48 23.87 8.91
CA LEU A 482 15.66 23.05 9.13
C LEU A 482 15.89 22.02 8.01
N MET A 483 14.82 21.49 7.40
CA MET A 483 14.92 20.60 6.23
C MET A 483 15.72 21.25 5.09
N ARG A 484 15.48 22.53 4.79
CA ARG A 484 16.22 23.26 3.75
C ARG A 484 17.68 23.44 4.15
N GLU A 485 17.91 23.88 5.39
CA GLU A 485 19.26 24.12 5.90
C GLU A 485 20.13 22.87 5.80
N ILE A 486 19.58 21.71 6.16
CA ILE A 486 20.27 20.41 6.07
C ILE A 486 20.50 20.03 4.61
N SER A 487 19.51 20.19 3.72
CA SER A 487 19.70 19.91 2.29
C SER A 487 20.89 20.68 1.71
N ASP A 488 20.98 21.98 2.00
CA ASP A 488 22.07 22.83 1.50
C ASP A 488 23.44 22.40 2.05
N GLN A 489 23.51 21.94 3.30
CA GLN A 489 24.74 21.43 3.91
C GLN A 489 25.14 20.07 3.37
N VAL A 490 24.17 19.17 3.15
CA VAL A 490 24.40 17.86 2.55
C VAL A 490 24.86 17.99 1.10
N VAL A 491 24.33 18.95 0.32
CA VAL A 491 24.81 19.24 -1.04
C VAL A 491 26.31 19.55 -1.04
N LYS A 492 26.75 20.46 -0.15
CA LYS A 492 28.16 20.83 -0.01
C LYS A 492 29.01 19.65 0.45
N LEU A 493 28.50 18.85 1.37
CA LEU A 493 29.19 17.67 1.88
C LEU A 493 29.39 16.61 0.79
N VAL A 494 28.37 16.33 -0.02
CA VAL A 494 28.47 15.41 -1.15
C VAL A 494 29.46 15.91 -2.20
N ALA A 495 29.43 17.21 -2.52
CA ALA A 495 30.38 17.82 -3.44
C ALA A 495 31.83 17.74 -2.93
N LYS A 496 32.07 17.94 -1.62
CA LYS A 496 33.39 17.79 -0.98
C LYS A 496 34.01 16.41 -1.22
N TYR A 497 33.20 15.36 -1.25
CA TYR A 497 33.63 13.98 -1.46
C TYR A 497 33.55 13.51 -2.92
N GLY A 498 33.33 14.43 -3.88
CA GLY A 498 33.25 14.11 -5.31
C GLY A 498 32.00 13.31 -5.70
N GLY A 499 30.95 13.37 -4.88
CA GLY A 499 29.73 12.58 -5.07
C GLY A 499 28.63 13.26 -5.90
N LEU A 500 27.45 12.64 -5.88
CA LEU A 500 26.21 13.07 -6.52
C LEU A 500 25.03 12.97 -5.55
N MET A 501 24.06 13.86 -5.70
CA MET A 501 22.83 13.90 -4.88
C MET A 501 21.69 12.99 -5.39
N TRP A 502 21.87 12.37 -6.56
CA TRP A 502 20.84 11.64 -7.28
C TRP A 502 21.42 10.37 -7.92
N GLY A 503 21.70 9.37 -7.09
CA GLY A 503 22.20 8.07 -7.53
C GLY A 503 21.13 7.21 -8.22
N GLU A 504 19.88 7.27 -7.73
CA GLU A 504 18.79 6.37 -8.12
C GLU A 504 17.40 6.99 -8.13
N HIS A 505 17.11 7.91 -7.21
CA HIS A 505 15.75 8.38 -6.94
C HIS A 505 15.31 9.51 -7.88
N GLY A 506 16.21 10.10 -8.66
CA GLY A 506 15.92 11.28 -9.48
C GLY A 506 15.97 12.60 -8.70
N LYS A 507 15.92 13.71 -9.43
CA LYS A 507 16.07 15.08 -8.92
C LYS A 507 14.76 15.66 -8.39
N GLY A 508 13.67 15.65 -9.17
CA GLY A 508 12.42 16.34 -8.83
C GLY A 508 12.65 17.76 -8.31
N TYR A 509 12.18 18.07 -7.10
CA TYR A 509 12.33 19.37 -6.43
C TYR A 509 13.76 19.72 -6.03
N ARG A 510 14.67 18.75 -6.02
CA ARG A 510 16.10 18.97 -5.80
C ARG A 510 16.80 19.46 -7.08
N SER A 511 16.08 19.63 -8.19
CA SER A 511 16.65 20.13 -9.45
C SER A 511 17.31 21.50 -9.32
N GLU A 512 16.92 22.31 -8.33
CA GLU A 512 17.56 23.62 -8.06
C GLU A 512 19.07 23.52 -7.81
N TYR A 513 19.59 22.37 -7.36
CA TYR A 513 21.02 22.15 -7.14
C TYR A 513 21.76 21.73 -8.42
N GLY A 514 21.04 21.48 -9.52
CA GLY A 514 21.60 21.13 -10.82
C GLY A 514 22.71 22.06 -11.30
N PRO A 515 22.49 23.39 -11.37
CA PRO A 515 23.48 24.35 -11.83
C PRO A 515 24.84 24.22 -11.13
N GLU A 516 24.85 24.07 -9.81
CA GLU A 516 26.09 23.94 -9.03
C GLU A 516 26.82 22.62 -9.33
N PHE A 517 26.08 21.51 -9.43
CA PHE A 517 26.67 20.20 -9.74
C PHE A 517 27.20 20.11 -11.16
N PHE A 518 26.52 20.66 -12.17
CA PHE A 518 26.96 20.60 -13.58
C PHE A 518 27.97 21.70 -13.94
N GLY A 519 27.91 22.84 -13.26
CA GLY A 519 28.59 24.06 -13.68
C GLY A 519 27.84 24.76 -14.82
N GLU A 520 28.12 26.05 -15.00
CA GLU A 520 27.39 26.93 -15.92
C GLU A 520 27.36 26.42 -17.36
N GLU A 521 28.50 25.96 -17.88
CA GLU A 521 28.62 25.52 -19.28
C GLU A 521 27.78 24.26 -19.56
N LEU A 522 28.01 23.16 -18.83
CA LEU A 522 27.26 21.92 -19.06
C LEU A 522 25.78 22.07 -18.70
N PHE A 523 25.45 22.87 -17.69
CA PHE A 523 24.05 23.15 -17.39
C PHE A 523 23.37 23.91 -18.53
N THR A 524 24.06 24.85 -19.18
CA THR A 524 23.56 25.55 -20.37
C THR A 524 23.25 24.57 -21.50
N GLU A 525 24.06 23.54 -21.70
CA GLU A 525 23.82 22.52 -22.72
C GLU A 525 22.65 21.60 -22.38
N LEU A 526 22.44 21.26 -21.10
CA LEU A 526 21.21 20.58 -20.67
C LEU A 526 19.96 21.42 -21.00
N ARG A 527 20.03 22.73 -20.78
CA ARG A 527 18.94 23.66 -21.13
C ARG A 527 18.72 23.75 -22.65
N ARG A 528 19.79 23.65 -23.44
CA ARG A 528 19.73 23.59 -24.91
C ARG A 528 19.02 22.33 -25.38
N VAL A 529 19.36 21.17 -24.79
CA VAL A 529 18.65 19.90 -25.04
C VAL A 529 17.18 20.06 -24.68
N LYS A 530 16.85 20.53 -23.47
CA LYS A 530 15.45 20.76 -23.06
C LYS A 530 14.68 21.68 -24.02
N ALA A 531 15.30 22.75 -24.52
CA ALA A 531 14.68 23.66 -25.48
C ALA A 531 14.36 22.99 -26.83
N ALA A 532 15.16 22.02 -27.27
CA ALA A 532 14.92 21.28 -28.51
C ALA A 532 13.74 20.28 -28.39
N PHE A 533 13.53 19.72 -27.19
CA PHE A 533 12.39 18.82 -26.93
C PHE A 533 11.09 19.58 -26.62
N ASP A 534 11.19 20.69 -25.90
CA ASP A 534 10.05 21.39 -25.30
C ASP A 534 10.36 22.88 -25.07
N PRO A 535 10.33 23.71 -26.13
CA PRO A 535 10.69 25.12 -26.06
C PRO A 535 9.79 25.95 -25.14
N HIS A 536 8.52 25.55 -24.98
CA HIS A 536 7.54 26.25 -24.14
C HIS A 536 7.46 25.72 -22.70
N ASN A 537 8.38 24.81 -22.31
CA ASN A 537 8.45 24.22 -20.97
C ASN A 537 7.14 23.57 -20.52
N LYS A 538 6.43 22.89 -21.42
CA LYS A 538 5.15 22.21 -21.17
C LYS A 538 5.33 20.90 -20.43
N MET A 539 6.45 20.22 -20.62
CA MET A 539 6.74 18.87 -20.13
C MET A 539 7.47 18.92 -18.79
N ASN A 540 6.76 18.51 -17.73
CA ASN A 540 7.18 18.51 -16.33
C ASN A 540 7.99 19.75 -15.92
N PRO A 541 7.39 20.95 -15.97
CA PRO A 541 8.10 22.22 -15.86
C PRO A 541 8.89 22.33 -14.54
N GLY A 542 10.12 22.84 -14.69
CA GLY A 542 11.03 23.18 -13.59
C GLY A 542 11.84 22.01 -13.03
N LYS A 543 11.65 20.78 -13.51
CA LYS A 543 12.43 19.60 -13.11
C LYS A 543 13.57 19.35 -14.10
N ILE A 544 14.69 18.84 -13.61
CA ILE A 544 15.97 18.66 -14.31
C ILE A 544 16.60 19.99 -14.74
N CYS A 545 15.99 20.69 -15.69
CA CYS A 545 16.40 22.01 -16.15
C CYS A 545 15.22 22.75 -16.84
N THR A 546 15.41 24.01 -17.22
CA THR A 546 14.44 24.79 -18.01
C THR A 546 14.99 25.11 -19.39
N PRO A 547 14.14 25.33 -20.42
CA PRO A 547 14.62 25.68 -21.75
C PRO A 547 15.58 26.88 -21.74
N LEU A 548 16.57 26.84 -22.62
CA LEU A 548 17.54 27.91 -22.79
C LEU A 548 16.85 29.23 -23.18
N ASP A 549 17.39 30.37 -22.71
CA ASP A 549 16.91 31.73 -23.03
C ASP A 549 15.43 32.01 -22.70
N THR A 550 14.89 31.30 -21.70
CA THR A 550 13.52 31.53 -21.19
C THR A 550 13.52 32.03 -19.74
N PRO A 551 12.44 32.72 -19.29
CA PRO A 551 12.30 33.18 -17.92
C PRO A 551 11.82 32.09 -16.93
N PHE A 552 11.73 30.83 -17.36
CA PHE A 552 11.22 29.76 -16.50
C PHE A 552 12.20 29.41 -15.38
N GLU A 553 11.66 29.18 -14.18
CA GLU A 553 12.43 28.81 -12.98
C GLU A 553 12.37 27.30 -12.69
N LEU A 554 13.40 26.82 -12.00
CA LEU A 554 13.40 25.49 -11.40
C LEU A 554 12.48 25.44 -10.19
N VAL A 555 11.90 24.26 -9.94
CA VAL A 555 11.22 23.99 -8.67
C VAL A 555 12.22 24.02 -7.51
N LYS A 556 11.76 24.38 -6.32
CA LYS A 556 12.63 24.61 -5.16
C LYS A 556 12.28 23.66 -4.03
N VAL A 557 13.29 23.16 -3.32
CA VAL A 557 13.16 22.41 -2.06
C VAL A 557 12.37 23.21 -1.02
N SER A 558 12.33 24.54 -1.12
CA SER A 558 11.50 25.41 -0.27
C SER A 558 10.00 25.38 -0.60
N ASP A 559 9.57 24.79 -1.72
CA ASP A 559 8.17 24.74 -2.13
C ASP A 559 7.27 24.02 -1.11
N THR A 560 5.96 24.24 -1.24
CA THR A 560 4.95 23.82 -0.27
C THR A 560 5.00 22.33 0.03
N LYS A 561 5.21 22.00 1.31
CA LYS A 561 5.15 20.64 1.84
C LYS A 561 3.73 20.30 2.26
N ARG A 562 3.44 19.01 2.29
CA ARG A 562 2.23 18.45 2.89
C ARG A 562 2.05 18.90 4.36
N GLY A 563 3.13 19.00 5.11
CA GLY A 563 3.12 19.51 6.50
C GLY A 563 2.56 20.93 6.63
N PHE A 564 2.69 21.77 5.58
CA PHE A 564 2.10 23.11 5.53
C PHE A 564 0.56 23.08 5.65
N TYR A 565 -0.08 22.10 5.00
CA TYR A 565 -1.53 21.93 5.07
C TYR A 565 -1.96 21.24 6.36
N ASP A 566 -1.22 20.20 6.79
CA ASP A 566 -1.56 19.45 8.00
C ASP A 566 -1.53 20.29 9.27
N ARG A 567 -0.57 21.21 9.40
CA ARG A 567 -0.46 22.07 10.59
C ARG A 567 -1.65 23.03 10.78
N GLN A 568 -2.43 23.25 9.73
CA GLN A 568 -3.66 24.07 9.80
C GLN A 568 -4.80 23.31 10.50
N ILE A 569 -4.68 22.00 10.69
CA ILE A 569 -5.62 21.18 11.46
C ILE A 569 -5.23 21.27 12.93
N ASP A 570 -6.21 21.54 13.80
CA ASP A 570 -5.98 21.61 15.25
C ASP A 570 -5.26 20.37 15.78
N VAL A 571 -4.35 20.58 16.72
CA VAL A 571 -3.49 19.52 17.28
C VAL A 571 -4.31 18.38 17.90
N LYS A 572 -5.37 18.71 18.66
CA LYS A 572 -6.23 17.70 19.29
C LYS A 572 -6.99 16.88 18.26
N VAL A 573 -7.41 17.54 17.17
CA VAL A 573 -8.06 16.87 16.03
C VAL A 573 -7.08 15.92 15.35
N ARG A 574 -5.84 16.34 15.10
CA ARG A 574 -4.80 15.47 14.52
C ARG A 574 -4.49 14.26 15.40
N ASP A 575 -4.38 14.47 16.71
CA ASP A 575 -4.13 13.39 17.66
C ASP A 575 -5.34 12.43 17.75
N SER A 576 -6.57 12.93 17.62
CA SER A 576 -7.80 12.11 17.60
C SER A 576 -8.01 11.35 16.29
N PHE A 577 -7.65 11.94 15.15
CA PHE A 577 -7.73 11.32 13.81
C PHE A 577 -6.38 10.76 13.34
N LYS A 578 -5.53 10.34 14.29
CA LYS A 578 -4.16 9.88 14.03
C LYS A 578 -4.07 8.85 12.90
N GLN A 579 -5.02 7.93 12.82
CA GLN A 579 -5.07 6.87 11.81
C GLN A 579 -5.14 7.40 10.36
N ALA A 580 -5.68 8.60 10.14
CA ALA A 580 -5.65 9.28 8.84
C ALA A 580 -4.37 10.13 8.69
N MET A 581 -3.93 10.80 9.77
CA MET A 581 -2.80 11.73 9.75
C MET A 581 -1.45 11.04 9.53
N GLU A 582 -1.29 9.78 9.93
CA GLU A 582 -0.03 9.01 9.78
C GLU A 582 0.32 8.69 8.31
N CYS A 583 -0.61 8.89 7.36
CA CYS A 583 -0.34 8.65 5.93
C CYS A 583 0.83 9.50 5.39
N ASN A 584 1.99 8.87 5.18
CA ASN A 584 3.18 9.50 4.62
C ASN A 584 3.28 9.44 3.09
N GLY A 585 2.32 8.82 2.40
CA GLY A 585 2.27 8.77 0.95
C GLY A 585 3.05 7.63 0.27
N ASN A 586 3.59 6.66 1.02
CA ASN A 586 4.38 5.51 0.49
C ASN A 586 3.71 4.68 -0.62
N GLY A 587 2.38 4.77 -0.74
CA GLY A 587 1.63 4.19 -1.83
C GLY A 587 1.54 2.66 -1.81
N LEU A 588 1.92 1.95 -0.73
CA LEU A 588 1.80 0.48 -0.66
C LEU A 588 0.37 -0.01 -0.94
N CYS A 589 -0.62 0.83 -0.67
CA CYS A 589 -2.00 0.57 -1.05
C CYS A 589 -2.26 0.42 -2.55
N PHE A 590 -1.32 0.81 -3.42
CA PHE A 590 -1.36 0.64 -4.87
C PHE A 590 -0.79 -0.71 -5.34
N ASN A 591 -0.53 -1.64 -4.42
CA ASN A 591 -0.07 -2.99 -4.76
C ASN A 591 -1.00 -3.66 -5.79
N TYR A 592 -0.45 -4.12 -6.93
CA TYR A 592 -1.20 -4.80 -7.99
C TYR A 592 -1.70 -6.19 -7.58
N GLU A 593 -1.01 -6.84 -6.65
CA GLU A 593 -1.22 -8.25 -6.32
C GLU A 593 -2.68 -8.51 -5.87
N THR A 594 -3.42 -9.29 -6.64
CA THR A 594 -4.87 -9.50 -6.43
C THR A 594 -5.19 -10.30 -5.17
N SER A 595 -4.27 -11.18 -4.76
CA SER A 595 -4.35 -11.98 -3.53
C SER A 595 -4.13 -11.15 -2.26
N SER A 596 -3.58 -9.93 -2.36
CA SER A 596 -3.44 -9.04 -1.20
C SER A 596 -4.80 -8.43 -0.82
N PRO A 597 -5.27 -8.57 0.44
CA PRO A 597 -6.58 -8.09 0.86
C PRO A 597 -6.67 -6.57 1.01
N MET A 598 -5.54 -5.85 0.99
CA MET A 598 -5.53 -4.40 1.12
C MET A 598 -6.14 -3.74 -0.12
N CYS A 599 -7.34 -3.18 0.08
CA CYS A 599 -8.00 -2.19 -0.76
C CYS A 599 -8.45 -2.68 -2.14
N PRO A 600 -9.30 -3.72 -2.16
CA PRO A 600 -9.82 -4.32 -3.39
C PRO A 600 -10.63 -3.34 -4.24
N SER A 601 -11.31 -2.35 -3.61
CA SER A 601 -12.07 -1.32 -4.34
C SER A 601 -11.19 -0.51 -5.30
N MET A 602 -9.95 -0.19 -4.90
CA MET A 602 -9.03 0.53 -5.79
C MET A 602 -8.52 -0.38 -6.91
N LYS A 603 -8.23 -1.66 -6.61
CA LYS A 603 -7.73 -2.60 -7.63
C LYS A 603 -8.72 -2.82 -8.77
N VAL A 604 -10.02 -2.85 -8.45
CA VAL A 604 -11.09 -2.96 -9.45
C VAL A 604 -11.33 -1.65 -10.19
N THR A 605 -11.42 -0.52 -9.47
CA THR A 605 -11.76 0.77 -10.10
C THR A 605 -10.57 1.46 -10.78
N ALA A 606 -9.34 1.07 -10.42
CA ALA A 606 -8.10 1.77 -10.74
C ALA A 606 -8.13 3.28 -10.37
N ASP A 607 -8.99 3.66 -9.41
CA ASP A 607 -9.14 5.03 -8.93
C ASP A 607 -8.48 5.19 -7.56
N ARG A 608 -7.46 6.06 -7.53
CA ARG A 608 -6.63 6.31 -6.34
C ARG A 608 -7.43 6.93 -5.19
N ARG A 609 -8.56 7.60 -5.44
CA ARG A 609 -9.47 8.09 -4.38
C ARG A 609 -9.98 6.96 -3.50
N HIS A 610 -10.16 5.76 -4.07
CA HIS A 610 -10.60 4.56 -3.37
C HIS A 610 -9.46 3.76 -2.71
N SER A 611 -8.26 4.32 -2.61
CA SER A 611 -7.15 3.78 -1.83
C SER A 611 -7.08 4.39 -0.41
N PRO A 612 -6.41 3.75 0.56
CA PRO A 612 -6.08 4.32 1.86
C PRO A 612 -5.38 5.65 1.77
N LYS A 613 -4.42 5.81 0.83
CA LYS A 613 -3.73 7.09 0.60
C LYS A 613 -4.73 8.17 0.17
N GLY A 614 -5.57 7.87 -0.83
CA GLY A 614 -6.60 8.80 -1.31
C GLY A 614 -7.61 9.16 -0.21
N ARG A 615 -8.15 8.16 0.47
CA ARG A 615 -9.11 8.32 1.58
C ARG A 615 -8.55 9.12 2.74
N ALA A 616 -7.31 8.85 3.15
CA ALA A 616 -6.63 9.62 4.19
C ALA A 616 -6.42 11.07 3.75
N GLY A 617 -5.98 11.29 2.50
CA GLY A 617 -5.81 12.64 1.94
C GLY A 617 -7.12 13.44 1.91
N LEU A 618 -8.22 12.82 1.48
CA LEU A 618 -9.55 13.44 1.46
C LEU A 618 -10.05 13.79 2.87
N VAL A 619 -9.86 12.90 3.85
CA VAL A 619 -10.24 13.17 5.25
C VAL A 619 -9.38 14.26 5.85
N ARG A 620 -8.07 14.30 5.55
CA ARG A 620 -7.19 15.37 6.03
C ARG A 620 -7.62 16.74 5.50
N GLU A 621 -7.92 16.81 4.22
CA GLU A 621 -8.43 18.05 3.62
C GLU A 621 -9.81 18.44 4.16
N TRP A 622 -10.68 17.45 4.40
CA TRP A 622 -11.99 17.67 5.04
C TRP A 622 -11.83 18.27 6.44
N LEU A 623 -10.93 17.73 7.26
CA LEU A 623 -10.60 18.26 8.60
C LEU A 623 -9.99 19.66 8.53
N ARG A 624 -9.13 19.91 7.53
CA ARG A 624 -8.51 21.23 7.31
C ARG A 624 -9.56 22.29 7.00
N GLN A 625 -10.45 22.04 6.05
CA GLN A 625 -11.52 22.99 5.68
C GLN A 625 -12.51 23.22 6.83
N LEU A 626 -12.82 22.20 7.63
CA LEU A 626 -13.64 22.39 8.84
C LEU A 626 -12.95 23.31 9.84
N THR A 627 -11.65 23.11 10.06
CA THR A 627 -10.84 23.96 10.95
C THR A 627 -10.77 25.39 10.43
N GLU A 628 -10.60 25.57 9.11
CA GLU A 628 -10.60 26.87 8.43
C GLU A 628 -11.93 27.63 8.60
N GLN A 629 -13.06 26.92 8.64
CA GLN A 629 -14.38 27.49 8.95
C GLN A 629 -14.64 27.68 10.47
N GLY A 630 -13.67 27.39 11.33
CA GLY A 630 -13.80 27.51 12.79
C GLY A 630 -14.70 26.44 13.43
N ILE A 631 -14.86 25.28 12.78
CA ILE A 631 -15.62 24.15 13.31
C ILE A 631 -14.69 23.16 14.02
N ASP A 632 -14.94 22.93 15.31
CA ASP A 632 -14.33 21.82 16.04
C ASP A 632 -15.10 20.52 15.75
N ILE A 633 -14.43 19.62 15.03
CA ILE A 633 -15.01 18.34 14.63
C ILE A 633 -15.24 17.39 15.82
N LEU A 634 -14.47 17.52 16.90
CA LEU A 634 -14.61 16.68 18.08
C LEU A 634 -15.85 17.06 18.89
N ASP A 635 -16.16 18.35 18.96
CA ASP A 635 -17.43 18.83 19.53
C ASP A 635 -18.63 18.33 18.71
N LEU A 636 -18.51 18.38 17.37
CA LEU A 636 -19.55 17.87 16.47
C LEU A 636 -19.75 16.36 16.63
N GLU A 637 -18.66 15.59 16.68
CA GLU A 637 -18.70 14.15 16.94
C GLU A 637 -19.34 13.83 18.29
N LYS A 638 -18.91 14.51 19.37
CA LYS A 638 -19.49 14.35 20.70
C LYS A 638 -20.99 14.63 20.70
N ALA A 639 -21.43 15.71 20.05
CA ALA A 639 -22.85 16.03 19.93
C ALA A 639 -23.64 14.91 19.24
N THR A 640 -23.11 14.30 18.19
CA THR A 640 -23.77 13.17 17.49
C THR A 640 -23.81 11.88 18.32
N LEU A 641 -22.87 11.69 19.26
CA LEU A 641 -22.85 10.54 20.16
C LEU A 641 -23.81 10.70 21.34
N GLU A 642 -24.04 11.93 21.81
CA GLU A 642 -24.84 12.20 23.01
C GLU A 642 -26.31 12.54 22.69
N SER A 643 -26.58 13.20 21.56
CA SER A 643 -27.91 13.74 21.25
C SER A 643 -28.69 12.93 20.20
N SER A 644 -30.03 12.97 20.30
CA SER A 644 -30.92 12.41 19.26
C SER A 644 -31.30 13.50 18.26
N PRO A 645 -31.42 13.18 16.96
CA PRO A 645 -31.91 14.15 15.98
C PRO A 645 -33.33 14.61 16.33
N THR A 646 -33.56 15.92 16.32
CA THR A 646 -34.89 16.52 16.47
C THR A 646 -35.67 16.43 15.15
N ILE A 647 -37.01 16.52 15.20
CA ILE A 647 -37.87 16.53 13.99
C ILE A 647 -37.41 17.61 13.00
N LYS A 648 -37.07 18.80 13.51
CA LYS A 648 -36.51 19.89 12.70
C LYS A 648 -35.24 19.46 11.97
N SER A 649 -34.29 18.84 12.67
CA SER A 649 -33.04 18.36 12.04
C SER A 649 -33.28 17.29 10.97
N MET A 650 -34.32 16.45 11.14
CA MET A 650 -34.70 15.46 10.13
C MET A 650 -35.27 16.11 8.87
N LEU A 651 -36.13 17.12 9.03
CA LEU A 651 -36.66 17.92 7.91
C LEU A 651 -35.55 18.69 7.19
N ASP A 652 -34.62 19.29 7.94
CA ASP A 652 -33.47 20.01 7.37
C ASP A 652 -32.57 19.07 6.54
N ARG A 653 -32.33 17.84 6.98
CA ARG A 653 -31.60 16.82 6.21
C ARG A 653 -32.26 16.53 4.86
N VAL A 654 -33.57 16.34 4.85
CA VAL A 654 -34.33 16.10 3.61
C VAL A 654 -34.21 17.31 2.68
N ARG A 655 -34.32 18.53 3.21
CA ARG A 655 -34.11 19.76 2.45
C ARG A 655 -32.72 19.83 1.82
N HIS A 656 -31.66 19.49 2.56
CA HIS A 656 -30.29 19.49 2.03
C HIS A 656 -30.08 18.45 0.91
N ALA A 657 -30.81 17.35 0.92
CA ALA A 657 -30.75 16.39 -0.18
C ALA A 657 -31.30 16.95 -1.49
N PHE A 658 -32.37 17.75 -1.43
CA PHE A 658 -32.92 18.42 -2.62
C PHE A 658 -32.05 19.56 -3.14
N SER A 659 -31.14 20.12 -2.33
CA SER A 659 -30.17 21.14 -2.76
C SER A 659 -28.82 20.58 -3.19
N LYS A 660 -28.61 19.26 -3.08
CA LYS A 660 -27.33 18.59 -3.35
C LYS A 660 -26.76 18.89 -4.75
N ASP A 661 -27.60 18.92 -5.77
CA ASP A 661 -27.16 19.12 -7.15
C ASP A 661 -26.99 20.60 -7.52
N LYS A 662 -27.43 21.52 -6.65
CA LYS A 662 -27.37 22.97 -6.88
C LYS A 662 -26.19 23.63 -6.19
N GLU A 663 -25.63 23.00 -5.17
CA GLU A 663 -24.62 23.61 -4.30
C GLU A 663 -23.49 22.62 -4.04
N TYR A 664 -22.28 22.96 -4.48
CA TYR A 664 -21.10 22.13 -4.26
C TYR A 664 -20.78 21.96 -2.76
N ASP A 665 -20.52 20.72 -2.34
CA ASP A 665 -19.99 20.37 -1.01
C ASP A 665 -18.93 19.29 -1.15
N PHE A 666 -17.70 19.60 -0.75
CA PHE A 666 -16.58 18.65 -0.75
C PHE A 666 -16.88 17.39 0.07
N SER A 667 -17.73 17.48 1.10
CA SER A 667 -18.18 16.33 1.91
C SER A 667 -18.81 15.22 1.06
N HIS A 668 -19.41 15.54 -0.10
CA HIS A 668 -19.96 14.53 -1.01
C HIS A 668 -18.87 13.69 -1.70
N GLU A 669 -17.76 14.31 -2.09
CA GLU A 669 -16.63 13.61 -2.69
C GLU A 669 -15.92 12.73 -1.65
N VAL A 670 -15.79 13.22 -0.41
CA VAL A 670 -15.29 12.40 0.72
C VAL A 670 -16.23 11.21 0.97
N TYR A 671 -17.54 11.43 0.95
CA TYR A 671 -18.54 10.38 1.11
C TYR A 671 -18.45 9.31 0.00
N GLU A 672 -18.26 9.69 -1.26
CA GLU A 672 -18.07 8.75 -2.37
C GLU A 672 -16.89 7.80 -2.11
N ALA A 673 -15.72 8.36 -1.77
CA ALA A 673 -14.52 7.59 -1.48
C ALA A 673 -14.69 6.66 -0.26
N MET A 674 -15.32 7.16 0.82
CA MET A 674 -15.63 6.38 2.01
C MET A 674 -16.65 5.27 1.74
N ASN A 675 -17.71 5.56 0.98
CA ASN A 675 -18.78 4.61 0.69
C ASN A 675 -18.28 3.44 -0.17
N GLY A 676 -17.20 3.62 -0.95
CA GLY A 676 -16.52 2.52 -1.65
C GLY A 676 -15.61 1.65 -0.78
N CYS A 677 -15.46 1.92 0.52
CA CYS A 677 -14.65 1.10 1.42
C CYS A 677 -15.46 -0.06 2.02
N LEU A 678 -14.93 -1.28 1.88
CA LEU A 678 -15.51 -2.52 2.39
C LEU A 678 -15.39 -2.71 3.92
N ALA A 679 -14.65 -1.85 4.62
CA ALA A 679 -14.40 -1.98 6.06
C ALA A 679 -13.65 -3.26 6.51
N CYS A 680 -12.81 -3.87 5.65
CA CYS A 680 -12.09 -5.12 5.96
C CYS A 680 -10.91 -4.98 6.97
N LYS A 681 -10.49 -3.74 7.27
CA LYS A 681 -9.33 -3.36 8.10
C LYS A 681 -7.95 -3.83 7.62
N ALA A 682 -7.83 -4.38 6.40
CA ALA A 682 -6.54 -4.80 5.83
C ALA A 682 -5.46 -3.68 5.84
N CYS A 683 -5.86 -2.44 5.59
CA CYS A 683 -4.94 -1.29 5.63
C CYS A 683 -4.35 -1.01 7.03
N ALA A 684 -5.06 -1.34 8.10
CA ALA A 684 -4.63 -1.05 9.47
C ALA A 684 -3.44 -1.93 9.91
N SER A 685 -3.24 -3.09 9.29
CA SER A 685 -2.12 -3.99 9.59
C SER A 685 -1.11 -4.15 8.45
N GLN A 686 -1.55 -4.16 7.19
CA GLN A 686 -0.65 -4.34 6.04
C GLN A 686 0.07 -3.06 5.64
N CYS A 687 -0.49 -1.89 5.98
CA CYS A 687 0.23 -0.64 5.76
C CYS A 687 1.32 -0.49 6.84
N PRO A 688 2.59 -0.24 6.48
CA PRO A 688 3.68 -0.16 7.45
C PRO A 688 3.47 0.96 8.49
N ILE A 689 2.76 2.02 8.09
CA ILE A 689 2.40 3.18 8.93
C ILE A 689 0.99 3.06 9.56
N LYS A 690 0.33 1.90 9.42
CA LYS A 690 -0.92 1.54 10.12
C LYS A 690 -2.11 2.49 9.89
N VAL A 691 -2.35 2.90 8.64
CA VAL A 691 -3.55 3.68 8.26
C VAL A 691 -4.82 2.83 8.45
N ASP A 692 -5.76 3.28 9.27
CA ASP A 692 -7.03 2.60 9.53
C ASP A 692 -8.20 3.36 8.90
N VAL A 693 -8.49 3.06 7.63
CA VAL A 693 -9.65 3.63 6.92
C VAL A 693 -10.97 3.31 7.62
N PRO A 694 -11.27 2.06 8.01
CA PRO A 694 -12.56 1.74 8.61
C PRO A 694 -12.90 2.56 9.87
N SER A 695 -11.90 2.85 10.70
CA SER A 695 -12.07 3.68 11.91
C SER A 695 -12.50 5.11 11.56
N PHE A 696 -11.70 5.87 10.80
CA PHE A 696 -12.08 7.25 10.47
C PHE A 696 -13.28 7.34 9.53
N ARG A 697 -13.54 6.31 8.72
CA ARG A 697 -14.74 6.22 7.88
C ARG A 697 -16.02 6.17 8.72
N SER A 698 -16.06 5.36 9.78
CA SER A 698 -17.26 5.23 10.62
C SER A 698 -17.61 6.56 11.29
N ARG A 699 -16.59 7.28 11.77
CA ARG A 699 -16.66 8.63 12.34
C ARG A 699 -17.15 9.65 11.31
N PHE A 700 -16.56 9.64 10.11
CA PHE A 700 -16.99 10.48 9.00
C PHE A 700 -18.47 10.24 8.68
N LEU A 701 -18.92 8.98 8.52
CA LEU A 701 -20.32 8.67 8.19
C LEU A 701 -21.29 9.12 9.29
N ASN A 702 -20.92 8.94 10.56
CA ASN A 702 -21.69 9.42 11.70
C ASN A 702 -21.91 10.95 11.63
N ILE A 703 -20.85 11.69 11.31
CA ILE A 703 -20.88 13.16 11.22
C ILE A 703 -21.57 13.62 9.93
N TYR A 704 -21.31 13.00 8.79
CA TYR A 704 -21.91 13.32 7.49
C TYR A 704 -23.45 13.26 7.55
N HIS A 705 -23.98 12.22 8.20
CA HIS A 705 -25.42 12.05 8.40
C HIS A 705 -26.02 12.95 9.50
N SER A 706 -25.23 13.82 10.13
CA SER A 706 -25.77 14.94 10.91
C SER A 706 -26.47 15.96 10.01
N ARG A 707 -25.94 16.18 8.80
CA ARG A 707 -26.41 17.15 7.79
C ARG A 707 -27.24 16.52 6.68
N TYR A 708 -26.88 15.31 6.23
CA TYR A 708 -27.50 14.63 5.08
C TYR A 708 -28.34 13.43 5.49
N PRO A 709 -29.41 13.09 4.72
CA PRO A 709 -30.24 11.95 5.05
C PRO A 709 -29.45 10.65 4.87
N ARG A 710 -29.81 9.67 5.68
CA ARG A 710 -29.22 8.34 5.63
C ARG A 710 -30.09 7.40 4.79
N PRO A 711 -29.51 6.58 3.90
CA PRO A 711 -30.26 5.59 3.12
C PRO A 711 -31.04 4.62 4.01
N VAL A 712 -32.23 4.20 3.57
CA VAL A 712 -33.09 3.26 4.33
C VAL A 712 -32.39 1.92 4.56
N LYS A 713 -31.63 1.42 3.56
CA LYS A 713 -30.81 0.20 3.70
C LYS A 713 -29.88 0.24 4.91
N ASP A 714 -29.32 1.39 5.25
CA ASP A 714 -28.38 1.49 6.37
C ASP A 714 -29.08 1.23 7.71
N TYR A 715 -30.34 1.67 7.86
CA TYR A 715 -31.14 1.37 9.05
C TYR A 715 -31.51 -0.12 9.12
N LEU A 716 -31.85 -0.74 7.99
CA LEU A 716 -32.09 -2.18 7.93
C LEU A 716 -30.85 -2.96 8.38
N VAL A 717 -29.69 -2.63 7.80
CA VAL A 717 -28.41 -3.29 8.10
C VAL A 717 -28.00 -3.06 9.55
N ALA A 718 -28.09 -1.83 10.07
CA ALA A 718 -27.68 -1.53 11.45
C ALA A 718 -28.55 -2.20 12.52
N ASN A 719 -29.79 -2.56 12.19
CA ASN A 719 -30.72 -3.23 13.10
C ASN A 719 -30.85 -4.74 12.85
N ILE A 720 -30.12 -5.30 11.88
CA ILE A 720 -30.27 -6.71 11.50
C ILE A 720 -30.06 -7.65 12.68
N GLU A 721 -29.09 -7.37 13.54
CA GLU A 721 -28.77 -8.18 14.72
C GLU A 721 -29.88 -8.20 15.77
N THR A 722 -30.75 -7.19 15.78
CA THR A 722 -31.93 -7.13 16.65
C THR A 722 -33.16 -7.79 16.01
N LEU A 723 -33.27 -7.73 14.69
CA LEU A 723 -34.38 -8.32 13.93
C LEU A 723 -34.26 -9.84 13.81
N LEU A 724 -33.03 -10.37 13.69
CA LEU A 724 -32.79 -11.80 13.47
C LEU A 724 -33.40 -12.74 14.52
N PRO A 725 -33.25 -12.49 15.84
CA PRO A 725 -33.90 -13.32 16.87
C PRO A 725 -35.43 -13.34 16.74
N VAL A 726 -36.04 -12.25 16.28
CA VAL A 726 -37.50 -12.16 16.08
C VAL A 726 -37.90 -12.93 14.83
N MET A 727 -37.20 -12.72 13.72
CA MET A 727 -37.45 -13.43 12.46
C MET A 727 -37.27 -14.95 12.61
N ALA A 728 -36.33 -15.39 13.44
CA ALA A 728 -36.06 -16.79 13.73
C ALA A 728 -37.18 -17.51 14.52
N LYS A 729 -38.21 -16.81 15.01
CA LYS A 729 -39.39 -17.44 15.63
C LYS A 729 -40.28 -18.15 14.60
N ALA A 730 -40.28 -17.70 13.35
CA ALA A 730 -41.06 -18.27 12.25
C ALA A 730 -40.21 -18.34 10.95
N PRO A 731 -39.08 -19.08 10.95
CA PRO A 731 -38.06 -18.97 9.92
C PRO A 731 -38.55 -19.48 8.55
N GLN A 732 -39.43 -20.49 8.53
CA GLN A 732 -40.03 -21.00 7.29
C GLN A 732 -40.91 -19.94 6.62
N LEU A 733 -41.78 -19.28 7.38
CA LEU A 733 -42.63 -18.20 6.86
C LEU A 733 -41.79 -17.03 6.33
N VAL A 734 -40.82 -16.59 7.12
CA VAL A 734 -39.91 -15.50 6.73
C VAL A 734 -39.13 -15.87 5.46
N ASN A 735 -38.56 -17.07 5.39
CA ASN A 735 -37.85 -17.53 4.21
C ASN A 735 -38.76 -17.64 2.99
N SER A 736 -39.99 -18.13 3.14
CA SER A 736 -40.96 -18.18 2.04
C SER A 736 -41.27 -16.80 1.49
N VAL A 737 -41.35 -15.77 2.34
CA VAL A 737 -41.54 -14.38 1.91
C VAL A 737 -40.27 -13.84 1.23
N LEU A 738 -39.09 -14.01 1.84
CA LEU A 738 -37.82 -13.50 1.30
C LEU A 738 -37.39 -14.19 0.00
N ALA A 739 -37.80 -15.45 -0.21
CA ALA A 739 -37.49 -16.21 -1.42
C ALA A 739 -38.38 -15.83 -2.62
N GLN A 740 -39.49 -15.10 -2.42
CA GLN A 740 -40.35 -14.69 -3.52
C GLN A 740 -39.66 -13.66 -4.42
N SER A 741 -39.60 -13.92 -5.73
CA SER A 741 -38.96 -13.03 -6.70
C SER A 741 -39.60 -11.62 -6.73
N SER A 742 -40.89 -11.50 -6.43
CA SER A 742 -41.59 -10.22 -6.32
C SER A 742 -41.08 -9.39 -5.13
N VAL A 743 -40.87 -10.02 -3.98
CA VAL A 743 -40.32 -9.39 -2.77
C VAL A 743 -38.88 -8.98 -2.97
N GLN A 744 -38.07 -9.81 -3.62
CA GLN A 744 -36.67 -9.47 -3.95
C GLN A 744 -36.59 -8.27 -4.89
N LYS A 745 -37.40 -8.25 -5.96
CA LYS A 745 -37.48 -7.10 -6.88
C LYS A 745 -37.96 -5.83 -6.16
N LEU A 746 -38.95 -5.95 -5.28
CA LEU A 746 -39.46 -4.82 -4.49
C LEU A 746 -38.39 -4.29 -3.54
N THR A 747 -37.71 -5.16 -2.80
CA THR A 747 -36.66 -4.80 -1.83
C THR A 747 -35.46 -4.17 -2.54
N ALA A 748 -35.06 -4.71 -3.69
CA ALA A 748 -34.01 -4.13 -4.53
C ALA A 748 -34.37 -2.70 -4.99
N LYS A 749 -35.62 -2.48 -5.44
CA LYS A 749 -36.08 -1.19 -5.94
C LYS A 749 -36.32 -0.14 -4.85
N THR A 750 -36.83 -0.55 -3.69
CA THR A 750 -37.29 0.37 -2.63
C THR A 750 -36.26 0.57 -1.53
N VAL A 751 -35.59 -0.49 -1.10
CA VAL A 751 -34.58 -0.45 -0.01
C VAL A 751 -33.17 -0.36 -0.58
N GLY A 752 -32.92 -0.92 -1.76
CA GLY A 752 -31.59 -1.02 -2.35
C GLY A 752 -30.79 -2.22 -1.84
N TYR A 753 -31.49 -3.29 -1.44
CA TYR A 753 -30.90 -4.51 -0.87
C TYR A 753 -31.29 -5.75 -1.69
N VAL A 754 -30.34 -6.62 -2.00
CA VAL A 754 -30.49 -7.82 -2.86
C VAL A 754 -29.95 -9.08 -2.17
N ASP A 755 -30.42 -10.22 -2.64
CA ASP A 755 -29.99 -11.55 -2.19
C ASP A 755 -29.98 -11.71 -0.67
N ALA A 756 -31.05 -11.27 -0.01
CA ALA A 756 -31.13 -11.36 1.44
C ALA A 756 -30.89 -12.80 1.91
N PRO A 757 -29.93 -13.04 2.83
CA PRO A 757 -29.64 -14.39 3.28
C PRO A 757 -30.85 -15.00 3.97
N LEU A 758 -31.13 -16.27 3.64
CA LEU A 758 -32.22 -17.03 4.23
C LEU A 758 -31.82 -17.55 5.60
N LEU A 759 -32.77 -17.56 6.53
CA LEU A 759 -32.59 -18.11 7.88
C LEU A 759 -32.37 -19.62 7.83
N SER A 760 -31.58 -20.11 8.78
CA SER A 760 -31.38 -21.54 8.98
C SER A 760 -32.69 -22.23 9.38
N VAL A 761 -33.05 -23.26 8.61
CA VAL A 761 -34.13 -24.19 8.92
C VAL A 761 -33.56 -25.61 8.87
N PRO A 762 -33.60 -26.38 9.98
CA PRO A 762 -34.02 -25.99 11.33
C PRO A 762 -33.15 -24.87 11.95
N THR A 763 -33.70 -24.14 12.92
CA THR A 763 -32.97 -23.10 13.68
C THR A 763 -31.89 -23.71 14.57
N LEU A 764 -30.92 -22.90 15.02
CA LEU A 764 -29.88 -23.36 15.96
C LEU A 764 -30.50 -24.00 17.22
N ALA A 765 -31.49 -23.36 17.82
CA ALA A 765 -32.17 -23.90 19.00
C ALA A 765 -32.84 -25.26 18.75
N GLN A 766 -33.38 -25.50 17.56
CA GLN A 766 -33.96 -26.79 17.18
C GLN A 766 -32.88 -27.84 16.90
N ARG A 767 -31.77 -27.45 16.26
CA ARG A 767 -30.61 -28.31 15.97
C ARG A 767 -29.97 -28.83 17.26
N LEU A 768 -29.72 -27.94 18.21
CA LEU A 768 -29.05 -28.28 19.47
C LEU A 768 -29.87 -29.16 20.42
N ARG A 769 -31.19 -29.31 20.22
CA ARG A 769 -31.99 -30.30 20.99
C ARG A 769 -31.52 -31.74 20.79
N ARG A 770 -30.77 -32.00 19.72
CA ARG A 770 -30.22 -33.33 19.39
C ARG A 770 -28.86 -33.59 20.04
N HIS A 771 -28.27 -32.59 20.69
CA HIS A 771 -26.93 -32.67 21.28
C HIS A 771 -27.00 -32.45 22.79
N PRO A 772 -26.15 -33.11 23.60
CA PRO A 772 -26.07 -32.88 25.04
C PRO A 772 -25.35 -31.55 25.35
N VAL A 773 -26.00 -30.42 25.04
CA VAL A 773 -25.49 -29.07 25.34
C VAL A 773 -25.84 -28.68 26.77
N VAL A 774 -24.86 -28.14 27.51
CA VAL A 774 -25.10 -27.61 28.84
C VAL A 774 -25.82 -26.26 28.70
N LEU A 775 -26.98 -26.13 29.35
CA LEU A 775 -27.69 -24.85 29.41
C LEU A 775 -26.85 -23.82 30.17
N PHE A 776 -26.77 -22.61 29.62
CA PHE A 776 -26.09 -21.52 30.29
C PHE A 776 -26.85 -21.12 31.57
N ASP A 777 -26.18 -21.31 32.70
CA ASP A 777 -26.61 -20.84 34.01
C ASP A 777 -25.38 -20.32 34.74
N MET A 778 -25.37 -19.01 35.00
CA MET A 778 -24.21 -18.34 35.57
C MET A 778 -23.88 -18.82 37.00
N GLN A 779 -24.89 -19.08 37.83
CA GLN A 779 -24.66 -19.53 39.20
C GLN A 779 -24.11 -20.96 39.22
N ARG A 780 -24.67 -21.83 38.38
CA ARG A 780 -24.21 -23.21 38.25
C ARG A 780 -22.77 -23.28 37.74
N LEU A 781 -22.42 -22.48 36.73
CA LEU A 781 -21.06 -22.46 36.17
C LEU A 781 -20.04 -21.88 37.16
N ALA A 782 -20.44 -20.89 37.96
CA ALA A 782 -19.58 -20.33 39.02
C ALA A 782 -19.29 -21.34 40.13
N GLY A 783 -20.22 -22.26 40.40
CA GLY A 783 -20.05 -23.34 41.39
C GLY A 783 -19.14 -24.49 40.95
N LEU A 784 -18.70 -24.54 39.69
CA LEU A 784 -17.81 -25.61 39.19
C LEU A 784 -16.41 -25.50 39.79
N SER A 785 -15.80 -26.66 40.07
CA SER A 785 -14.38 -26.77 40.41
C SER A 785 -13.47 -26.38 39.24
N GLN A 786 -12.19 -26.12 39.50
CA GLN A 786 -11.23 -25.77 38.45
C GLN A 786 -11.11 -26.87 37.39
N GLU A 787 -11.02 -28.14 37.79
CA GLU A 787 -10.95 -29.27 36.88
C GLU A 787 -12.21 -29.40 36.01
N GLU A 788 -13.39 -29.17 36.58
CA GLU A 788 -14.63 -29.14 35.82
C GLU A 788 -14.65 -27.98 34.81
N ARG A 789 -14.21 -26.79 35.20
CA ARG A 789 -14.14 -25.62 34.31
C ARG A 789 -13.25 -25.88 33.09
N GLU A 790 -12.15 -26.61 33.24
CA GLU A 790 -11.25 -26.99 32.14
C GLU A 790 -11.88 -27.96 31.11
N GLN A 791 -12.97 -28.63 31.50
CA GLN A 791 -13.77 -29.44 30.57
C GLN A 791 -14.83 -28.64 29.83
N HIS A 792 -15.15 -27.41 30.24
CA HIS A 792 -16.18 -26.61 29.60
C HIS A 792 -15.61 -25.64 28.56
N VAL A 793 -16.43 -25.32 27.56
CA VAL A 793 -16.13 -24.29 26.55
C VAL A 793 -17.38 -23.45 26.33
N LEU A 794 -17.26 -22.13 26.50
CA LEU A 794 -18.35 -21.19 26.33
C LEU A 794 -18.39 -20.71 24.88
N ILE A 795 -19.44 -21.06 24.16
CA ILE A 795 -19.64 -20.67 22.76
C ILE A 795 -20.31 -19.29 22.74
N VAL A 796 -19.55 -18.29 22.27
CA VAL A 796 -20.04 -16.93 22.06
C VAL A 796 -20.79 -16.89 20.73
N GLN A 797 -22.10 -16.66 20.79
CA GLN A 797 -22.94 -16.58 19.60
C GLN A 797 -22.65 -15.32 18.77
N ASP A 798 -22.83 -15.45 17.46
CA ASP A 798 -22.78 -14.32 16.51
C ASP A 798 -24.02 -14.32 15.61
N PRO A 799 -24.46 -13.15 15.11
CA PRO A 799 -25.73 -13.04 14.41
C PRO A 799 -25.78 -13.84 13.11
N PHE A 800 -24.64 -14.11 12.47
CA PHE A 800 -24.63 -14.75 11.17
C PHE A 800 -24.57 -16.26 11.29
N THR A 801 -23.67 -16.79 12.10
CA THR A 801 -23.58 -18.24 12.31
C THR A 801 -24.73 -18.76 13.16
N SER A 802 -25.33 -17.97 14.06
CA SER A 802 -26.50 -18.43 14.82
C SER A 802 -27.80 -18.47 14.01
N TYR A 803 -27.98 -17.55 13.04
CA TYR A 803 -29.28 -17.40 12.37
C TYR A 803 -29.28 -17.74 10.87
N TYR A 804 -28.15 -17.59 10.17
CA TYR A 804 -28.06 -17.91 8.73
C TYR A 804 -27.25 -19.17 8.43
N ASP A 805 -26.29 -19.52 9.30
CA ASP A 805 -25.35 -20.64 9.10
C ASP A 805 -25.28 -21.55 10.35
N ALA A 806 -26.44 -21.87 10.92
CA ALA A 806 -26.60 -22.53 12.22
C ALA A 806 -25.96 -23.92 12.32
N ASP A 807 -25.79 -24.60 11.18
CA ASP A 807 -25.08 -25.88 11.10
C ASP A 807 -23.60 -25.75 11.48
N VAL A 808 -22.95 -24.61 11.26
CA VAL A 808 -21.55 -24.43 11.67
C VAL A 808 -21.40 -24.39 13.19
N VAL A 809 -22.36 -23.77 13.90
CA VAL A 809 -22.37 -23.75 15.37
C VAL A 809 -22.76 -25.12 15.93
N GLU A 810 -23.73 -25.81 15.30
CA GLU A 810 -24.07 -27.19 15.62
C GLU A 810 -22.86 -28.12 15.48
N ASP A 811 -22.12 -28.01 14.38
CA ASP A 811 -20.92 -28.81 14.14
C ASP A 811 -19.78 -28.45 15.10
N PHE A 812 -19.70 -27.20 15.57
CA PHE A 812 -18.74 -26.83 16.61
C PHE A 812 -19.09 -27.47 17.95
N VAL A 813 -20.38 -27.50 18.32
CA VAL A 813 -20.87 -28.23 19.50
C VAL A 813 -20.51 -29.72 19.38
N ALA A 814 -20.79 -30.34 18.23
CA ALA A 814 -20.48 -31.75 18.00
C ALA A 814 -18.96 -32.02 18.05
N LEU A 815 -18.14 -31.12 17.51
CA LEU A 815 -16.68 -31.21 17.57
C LEU A 815 -16.18 -31.16 19.00
N LEU A 816 -16.70 -30.23 19.82
CA LEU A 816 -16.35 -30.13 21.23
C LEU A 816 -16.68 -31.41 22.00
N LEU A 817 -17.85 -32.00 21.75
CA LEU A 817 -18.26 -33.27 22.36
C LEU A 817 -17.33 -34.42 21.95
N LYS A 818 -16.96 -34.53 20.67
CA LYS A 818 -15.98 -35.53 20.19
C LYS A 818 -14.60 -35.35 20.82
N LEU A 819 -14.21 -34.12 21.07
CA LEU A 819 -12.96 -33.78 21.78
C LEU A 819 -13.05 -33.94 23.31
N GLY A 820 -14.15 -34.50 23.84
CA GLY A 820 -14.35 -34.75 25.26
C GLY A 820 -14.68 -33.50 26.09
N LYS A 821 -15.02 -32.38 25.45
CA LYS A 821 -15.39 -31.12 26.10
C LYS A 821 -16.90 -30.96 26.23
N LYS A 822 -17.32 -30.14 27.20
CA LYS A 822 -18.71 -29.81 27.51
C LYS A 822 -19.05 -28.43 26.93
N PRO A 823 -19.76 -28.37 25.78
CA PRO A 823 -20.14 -27.11 25.17
C PRO A 823 -21.26 -26.42 25.98
N VAL A 824 -21.10 -25.12 26.22
CA VAL A 824 -22.12 -24.24 26.80
C VAL A 824 -22.42 -23.13 25.80
N LEU A 825 -23.64 -23.08 25.28
CA LEU A 825 -24.04 -21.98 24.38
C LEU A 825 -24.45 -20.76 25.21
N LEU A 826 -23.75 -19.63 25.06
CA LEU A 826 -24.13 -18.39 25.73
C LEU A 826 -25.40 -17.79 25.13
N PRO A 827 -26.20 -17.03 25.89
CA PRO A 827 -27.30 -16.25 25.35
C PRO A 827 -26.85 -15.33 24.21
N PHE A 828 -27.68 -15.21 23.17
CA PHE A 828 -27.38 -14.32 22.05
C PHE A 828 -27.36 -12.85 22.52
N LYS A 829 -26.26 -12.16 22.22
CA LYS A 829 -26.07 -10.73 22.41
C LYS A 829 -25.65 -10.11 21.08
N PRO A 830 -26.28 -9.00 20.63
CA PRO A 830 -25.82 -8.28 19.45
C PRO A 830 -24.36 -7.83 19.62
N ASN A 831 -23.57 -8.01 18.56
CA ASN A 831 -22.18 -7.58 18.48
C ASN A 831 -22.06 -6.09 18.11
N GLY A 832 -22.96 -5.59 17.25
CA GLY A 832 -22.97 -4.20 16.80
C GLY A 832 -22.04 -3.89 15.62
N LYS A 833 -21.38 -4.89 15.03
CA LYS A 833 -20.47 -4.68 13.88
C LYS A 833 -21.16 -3.95 12.73
N ALA A 834 -22.41 -4.30 12.43
CA ALA A 834 -23.18 -3.65 11.37
C ALA A 834 -23.44 -2.16 11.68
N GLN A 835 -23.69 -1.82 12.95
CA GLN A 835 -23.86 -0.44 13.41
C GLN A 835 -22.57 0.36 13.22
N HIS A 836 -21.42 -0.20 13.61
CA HIS A 836 -20.12 0.45 13.41
C HIS A 836 -19.80 0.69 11.93
N ILE A 837 -19.95 -0.33 11.08
CA ILE A 837 -19.67 -0.22 9.63
C ILE A 837 -20.56 0.85 8.97
N LYS A 838 -21.79 1.04 9.41
CA LYS A 838 -22.67 2.08 8.88
C LYS A 838 -22.55 3.43 9.60
N GLY A 839 -21.68 3.56 10.59
CA GLY A 839 -21.46 4.82 11.33
C GLY A 839 -22.62 5.18 12.26
N PHE A 840 -23.35 4.20 12.78
CA PHE A 840 -24.32 4.36 13.87
C PHE A 840 -23.58 4.28 15.22
N LEU A 841 -22.62 5.19 15.44
CA LEU A 841 -21.66 5.06 16.53
C LEU A 841 -22.29 5.18 17.92
N ARG A 842 -23.39 5.95 18.06
CA ARG A 842 -24.15 6.01 19.30
C ARG A 842 -24.80 4.67 19.64
N GLN A 843 -25.47 4.04 18.67
CA GLN A 843 -26.08 2.72 18.86
C GLN A 843 -24.99 1.67 19.12
N PHE A 844 -23.90 1.73 18.36
CA PHE A 844 -22.76 0.84 18.53
C PHE A 844 -22.17 0.94 19.93
N ARG A 845 -21.94 2.15 20.46
CA ARG A 845 -21.43 2.35 21.83
C ARG A 845 -22.35 1.69 22.87
N SER A 846 -23.66 1.87 22.75
CA SER A 846 -24.64 1.26 23.67
C SER A 846 -24.64 -0.27 23.59
N THR A 847 -24.68 -0.82 22.36
CA THR A 847 -24.62 -2.27 22.12
C THR A 847 -23.32 -2.86 22.65
N ALA A 848 -22.18 -2.23 22.33
CA ALA A 848 -20.86 -2.66 22.76
C ALA A 848 -20.73 -2.65 24.29
N ALA A 849 -21.20 -1.59 24.96
CA ALA A 849 -21.17 -1.51 26.42
C ALA A 849 -22.01 -2.63 27.07
N ASN A 850 -23.21 -2.92 26.55
CA ASN A 850 -24.05 -4.00 27.09
C ASN A 850 -23.40 -5.38 26.92
N THR A 851 -22.88 -5.65 25.72
CA THR A 851 -22.25 -6.94 25.40
C THR A 851 -20.92 -7.09 26.14
N ALA A 852 -20.12 -6.03 26.25
CA ALA A 852 -18.87 -6.01 27.01
C ALA A 852 -19.10 -6.28 28.51
N ALA A 853 -20.11 -5.65 29.11
CA ALA A 853 -20.47 -5.89 30.51
C ALA A 853 -20.86 -7.37 30.74
N PHE A 854 -21.65 -7.94 29.84
CA PHE A 854 -22.01 -9.36 29.91
C PHE A 854 -20.79 -10.28 29.75
N LEU A 855 -19.95 -10.05 28.74
CA LEU A 855 -18.76 -10.88 28.50
C LEU A 855 -17.72 -10.77 29.62
N THR A 856 -17.62 -9.60 30.28
CA THR A 856 -16.76 -9.41 31.46
C THR A 856 -17.26 -10.29 32.63
N GLN A 857 -18.56 -10.25 32.93
CA GLN A 857 -19.14 -11.11 33.98
C GLN A 857 -18.95 -12.60 33.70
N VAL A 858 -19.05 -13.00 32.44
CA VAL A 858 -18.85 -14.40 32.04
C VAL A 858 -17.36 -14.78 32.08
N ALA A 859 -16.45 -13.83 31.78
CA ALA A 859 -15.01 -14.07 31.83
C ALA A 859 -14.52 -14.37 33.25
N ASP A 860 -15.19 -13.85 34.30
CA ASP A 860 -14.90 -14.16 35.71
C ASP A 860 -15.01 -15.67 36.05
N LEU A 861 -15.70 -16.45 35.22
CA LEU A 861 -15.76 -17.91 35.35
C LEU A 861 -14.41 -18.60 35.08
N ASN A 862 -13.50 -17.94 34.37
CA ASN A 862 -12.25 -18.52 33.85
C ASN A 862 -12.47 -19.74 32.94
N ILE A 863 -13.59 -19.78 32.21
CA ILE A 863 -13.86 -20.79 31.17
C ILE A 863 -13.61 -20.14 29.80
N PRO A 864 -12.90 -20.81 28.86
CA PRO A 864 -12.61 -20.23 27.55
C PRO A 864 -13.87 -19.80 26.78
N LEU A 865 -13.89 -18.55 26.34
CA LEU A 865 -14.90 -17.97 25.45
C LEU A 865 -14.43 -18.17 24.00
N VAL A 866 -15.22 -18.85 23.17
CA VAL A 866 -14.86 -19.16 21.78
C VAL A 866 -15.97 -18.73 20.83
N GLY A 867 -15.61 -17.95 19.81
CA GLY A 867 -16.50 -17.56 18.71
C GLY A 867 -16.08 -18.19 17.38
N VAL A 868 -17.06 -18.40 16.51
CA VAL A 868 -16.86 -19.08 15.22
C VAL A 868 -16.43 -18.09 14.13
N ASP A 869 -17.17 -16.99 13.93
CA ASP A 869 -16.83 -16.05 12.87
C ASP A 869 -15.70 -15.08 13.28
N PRO A 870 -14.57 -15.06 12.53
CA PRO A 870 -13.42 -14.25 12.91
C PRO A 870 -13.70 -12.74 12.87
N ALA A 871 -14.56 -12.25 11.97
CA ALA A 871 -14.83 -10.81 11.87
C ALA A 871 -15.57 -10.28 13.10
N LEU A 872 -16.42 -11.12 13.72
CA LEU A 872 -17.20 -10.78 14.91
C LEU A 872 -16.36 -10.94 16.17
N VAL A 873 -15.53 -11.99 16.26
CA VAL A 873 -14.57 -12.18 17.36
C VAL A 873 -13.59 -11.01 17.43
N LEU A 874 -13.03 -10.60 16.30
CA LEU A 874 -12.04 -9.52 16.26
C LEU A 874 -12.65 -8.14 16.53
N CYS A 875 -13.96 -7.96 16.36
CA CYS A 875 -14.68 -6.75 16.75
C CYS A 875 -14.52 -6.42 18.24
N TYR A 876 -14.55 -7.45 19.09
CA TYR A 876 -14.38 -7.31 20.53
C TYR A 876 -12.98 -6.86 20.96
N ARG A 877 -11.98 -7.04 20.09
CA ARG A 877 -10.56 -6.76 20.37
C ARG A 877 -10.11 -5.41 19.82
N ASP A 878 -10.86 -4.84 18.88
CA ASP A 878 -10.44 -3.67 18.11
C ASP A 878 -11.47 -2.54 18.26
N GLU A 879 -12.62 -2.63 17.59
CA GLU A 879 -13.62 -1.55 17.63
C GLU A 879 -14.22 -1.33 19.04
N TYR A 880 -14.34 -2.37 19.87
CA TYR A 880 -14.78 -2.24 21.26
C TYR A 880 -13.77 -1.44 22.10
N VAL A 881 -12.47 -1.65 21.86
CA VAL A 881 -11.40 -0.92 22.55
C VAL A 881 -11.41 0.54 22.10
N GLU A 882 -11.59 0.80 20.80
CA GLU A 882 -11.67 2.15 20.25
C GLU A 882 -12.86 2.95 20.84
N ILE A 883 -14.05 2.36 20.93
CA ILE A 883 -15.27 3.11 21.30
C ILE A 883 -15.52 3.18 22.82
N LEU A 884 -15.11 2.17 23.59
CA LEU A 884 -15.35 2.10 25.05
C LEU A 884 -14.11 2.48 25.87
N GLY A 885 -12.90 2.35 25.31
CA GLY A 885 -11.67 2.55 26.05
C GLY A 885 -11.62 1.70 27.32
N LYS A 886 -11.47 2.33 28.48
CA LYS A 886 -11.43 1.64 29.79
C LYS A 886 -12.76 0.99 30.18
N GLU A 887 -13.89 1.46 29.65
CA GLU A 887 -15.22 0.90 29.93
C GLU A 887 -15.45 -0.47 29.26
N ARG A 888 -14.51 -0.93 28.42
CA ARG A 888 -14.60 -2.22 27.72
C ARG A 888 -14.57 -3.42 28.67
N GLY A 889 -13.90 -3.31 29.82
CA GLY A 889 -13.69 -4.42 30.74
C GLY A 889 -12.68 -5.48 30.27
N GLU A 890 -12.47 -6.51 31.08
CA GLU A 890 -11.47 -7.57 30.85
C GLU A 890 -12.14 -8.88 30.44
N PHE A 891 -12.00 -9.24 29.17
CA PHE A 891 -12.44 -10.52 28.61
C PHE A 891 -11.68 -10.82 27.33
N SER A 892 -11.54 -12.10 26.98
CA SER A 892 -10.95 -12.53 25.70
C SER A 892 -11.83 -13.58 25.05
N VAL A 893 -12.38 -13.26 23.88
CA VAL A 893 -13.07 -14.23 23.02
C VAL A 893 -12.06 -14.74 22.00
N LEU A 894 -11.81 -16.03 21.99
CA LEU A 894 -10.89 -16.72 21.08
C LEU A 894 -11.63 -17.13 19.80
N THR A 895 -10.92 -17.17 18.67
CA THR A 895 -11.39 -17.94 17.52
C THR A 895 -11.19 -19.44 17.75
N VAL A 896 -11.81 -20.28 16.92
CA VAL A 896 -11.73 -21.74 17.05
C VAL A 896 -10.28 -22.25 16.99
N HIS A 897 -9.45 -21.71 16.09
CA HIS A 897 -8.05 -22.15 15.97
C HIS A 897 -7.20 -21.69 17.15
N GLU A 898 -7.35 -20.45 17.62
CA GLU A 898 -6.66 -19.94 18.82
C GLU A 898 -6.99 -20.78 20.07
N TRP A 899 -8.20 -21.32 20.17
CA TRP A 899 -8.58 -22.23 21.25
C TRP A 899 -7.99 -23.64 21.09
N LEU A 900 -8.04 -24.20 19.87
CA LEU A 900 -7.58 -25.56 19.56
C LEU A 900 -6.06 -25.71 19.60
N LYS A 901 -5.32 -24.79 18.97
CA LYS A 901 -3.87 -24.86 18.77
C LYS A 901 -3.07 -25.16 20.05
N PRO A 902 -3.27 -24.46 21.18
CA PRO A 902 -2.52 -24.74 22.42
C PRO A 902 -2.95 -26.03 23.12
N ARG A 903 -4.04 -26.68 22.68
CA ARG A 903 -4.63 -27.88 23.29
C ARG A 903 -4.45 -29.14 22.46
N LEU A 904 -3.73 -29.07 21.34
CA LEU A 904 -3.57 -30.21 20.42
C LEU A 904 -3.05 -31.48 21.11
N SER A 905 -2.11 -31.35 22.05
CA SER A 905 -1.57 -32.50 22.81
C SER A 905 -2.60 -33.24 23.67
N GLN A 906 -3.76 -32.62 23.94
CA GLN A 906 -4.85 -33.22 24.71
C GLN A 906 -5.73 -34.13 23.84
N PHE A 907 -5.55 -34.11 22.51
CA PHE A 907 -6.41 -34.79 21.56
C PHE A 907 -5.63 -35.82 20.74
N THR A 908 -6.15 -37.04 20.66
CA THR A 908 -5.52 -38.13 19.90
C THR A 908 -5.73 -37.94 18.40
N PRO A 909 -4.68 -38.10 17.56
CA PRO A 909 -4.84 -38.13 16.11
C PRO A 909 -5.76 -39.29 15.68
N GLN A 910 -6.66 -39.04 14.73
CA GLN A 910 -7.43 -40.09 14.05
C GLN A 910 -7.01 -40.21 12.58
N ALA A 911 -7.55 -41.22 11.88
CA ALA A 911 -7.06 -41.76 10.62
C ALA A 911 -6.79 -40.71 9.52
N THR A 912 -5.80 -41.02 8.68
CA THR A 912 -5.29 -40.18 7.60
C THR A 912 -6.24 -40.08 6.41
N ASP A 913 -6.57 -38.86 6.00
CA ASP A 913 -7.12 -38.58 4.67
C ASP A 913 -5.97 -38.31 3.70
N ALA A 914 -5.90 -39.08 2.61
CA ALA A 914 -4.81 -38.99 1.64
C ALA A 914 -4.87 -37.73 0.76
N GLN A 915 -6.04 -37.08 0.65
CA GLN A 915 -6.22 -35.90 -0.22
C GLN A 915 -6.11 -34.60 0.60
N PRO A 916 -5.40 -33.57 0.09
CA PRO A 916 -5.26 -32.31 0.81
C PRO A 916 -6.54 -31.48 0.79
N TRP A 917 -6.77 -30.74 1.86
CA TRP A 917 -7.75 -29.66 1.95
C TRP A 917 -7.13 -28.33 1.54
N TYR A 918 -7.96 -27.36 1.16
CA TYR A 918 -7.53 -26.02 0.75
C TYR A 918 -8.20 -24.93 1.58
N LEU A 919 -7.43 -24.08 2.26
CA LEU A 919 -7.95 -23.04 3.15
C LEU A 919 -8.00 -21.68 2.46
N LEU A 920 -9.19 -21.10 2.39
CA LEU A 920 -9.42 -19.71 2.00
C LEU A 920 -9.84 -18.91 3.24
N ALA A 921 -8.87 -18.31 3.93
CA ALA A 921 -9.12 -17.59 5.18
C ALA A 921 -9.79 -16.22 4.98
N HIS A 922 -10.50 -15.76 6.00
CA HIS A 922 -11.22 -14.49 5.98
C HIS A 922 -10.25 -13.30 5.99
N CYS A 923 -10.53 -12.26 5.19
CA CYS A 923 -9.61 -11.13 5.04
C CYS A 923 -9.24 -10.41 6.36
N THR A 924 -10.19 -10.26 7.29
CA THR A 924 -9.93 -9.67 8.62
C THR A 924 -9.13 -10.62 9.52
N GLU A 925 -9.31 -11.93 9.38
CA GLU A 925 -8.54 -12.95 10.10
C GLU A 925 -7.07 -12.89 9.67
N LYS A 926 -6.79 -12.95 8.37
CA LYS A 926 -5.43 -12.81 7.81
C LYS A 926 -4.74 -11.51 8.23
N THR A 927 -5.53 -10.46 8.43
CA THR A 927 -5.07 -9.11 8.74
C THR A 927 -4.70 -8.96 10.22
N LYS A 928 -5.55 -9.42 11.14
CA LYS A 928 -5.38 -9.22 12.59
C LYS A 928 -4.74 -10.43 13.28
N LEU A 929 -4.78 -11.60 12.66
CA LEU A 929 -4.15 -12.85 13.10
C LEU A 929 -3.26 -13.40 11.97
N PRO A 930 -2.05 -12.82 11.74
CA PRO A 930 -1.19 -13.21 10.61
C PRO A 930 -0.78 -14.70 10.61
N ASN A 931 -0.81 -15.36 11.77
CA ASN A 931 -0.48 -16.77 11.91
C ASN A 931 -1.68 -17.72 11.74
N ALA A 932 -2.91 -17.20 11.60
CA ALA A 932 -4.12 -18.03 11.58
C ALA A 932 -4.08 -19.15 10.53
N GLU A 933 -3.61 -18.86 9.31
CA GLU A 933 -3.47 -19.88 8.25
C GLU A 933 -2.47 -20.97 8.65
N LYS A 934 -1.32 -20.60 9.25
CA LYS A 934 -0.32 -21.56 9.73
C LYS A 934 -0.85 -22.40 10.89
N GLU A 935 -1.57 -21.78 11.81
CA GLU A 935 -2.19 -22.47 12.95
C GLU A 935 -3.22 -23.50 12.48
N TRP A 936 -4.06 -23.16 11.49
CA TRP A 936 -4.96 -24.12 10.86
C TRP A 936 -4.20 -25.28 10.18
N VAL A 937 -3.12 -24.99 9.47
CA VAL A 937 -2.29 -26.03 8.83
C VAL A 937 -1.69 -26.97 9.88
N GLU A 938 -1.22 -26.44 11.00
CA GLU A 938 -0.69 -27.24 12.11
C GLU A 938 -1.77 -28.08 12.80
N ILE A 939 -2.98 -27.54 12.99
CA ILE A 939 -4.12 -28.27 13.54
C ILE A 939 -4.48 -29.46 12.62
N PHE A 940 -4.60 -29.24 11.31
CA PHE A 940 -4.93 -30.30 10.35
C PHE A 940 -3.83 -31.37 10.30
N ARG A 941 -2.56 -30.96 10.33
CA ARG A 941 -1.42 -31.88 10.40
C ARG A 941 -1.46 -32.77 11.64
N HIS A 942 -1.84 -32.20 12.81
CA HIS A 942 -1.98 -32.97 14.05
C HIS A 942 -3.02 -34.09 13.93
N PHE A 943 -4.12 -33.84 13.22
CA PHE A 943 -5.15 -34.84 12.93
C PHE A 943 -4.88 -35.67 11.66
N GLY A 944 -3.62 -35.76 11.21
CA GLY A 944 -3.22 -36.69 10.15
C GLY A 944 -3.61 -36.30 8.73
N THR A 945 -3.95 -35.04 8.46
CA THR A 945 -4.33 -34.57 7.11
C THR A 945 -3.53 -33.33 6.68
N GLN A 946 -3.40 -33.13 5.36
CA GLN A 946 -2.75 -31.96 4.78
C GLN A 946 -3.77 -30.84 4.54
N LEU A 947 -3.42 -29.61 4.93
CA LEU A 947 -4.14 -28.39 4.58
C LEU A 947 -3.19 -27.44 3.87
N ASN A 948 -3.60 -26.94 2.71
CA ASN A 948 -2.86 -25.97 1.92
C ASN A 948 -3.54 -24.61 2.01
N ALA A 949 -2.83 -23.59 2.53
CA ALA A 949 -3.35 -22.22 2.54
C ALA A 949 -3.35 -21.64 1.13
N VAL A 950 -4.47 -21.04 0.72
CA VAL A 950 -4.67 -20.45 -0.61
C VAL A 950 -4.57 -18.93 -0.50
N ALA A 951 -3.69 -18.34 -1.30
CA ALA A 951 -3.49 -16.89 -1.32
C ALA A 951 -4.64 -16.18 -2.05
N VAL A 952 -5.64 -15.73 -1.28
CA VAL A 952 -6.76 -14.93 -1.79
C VAL A 952 -6.91 -13.60 -1.06
N GLY A 953 -7.41 -12.60 -1.79
CA GLY A 953 -7.76 -11.27 -1.30
C GLY A 953 -9.14 -11.24 -0.62
N CYS A 954 -9.83 -10.11 -0.72
CA CYS A 954 -11.19 -9.99 -0.20
C CYS A 954 -12.20 -10.69 -1.12
N CYS A 955 -13.22 -11.35 -0.58
CA CYS A 955 -14.29 -11.98 -1.36
C CYS A 955 -15.30 -10.97 -1.96
N GLY A 956 -15.20 -9.68 -1.64
CA GLY A 956 -16.12 -8.64 -2.11
C GLY A 956 -17.38 -8.46 -1.25
N MET A 957 -17.59 -9.26 -0.20
CA MET A 957 -18.80 -9.20 0.64
C MET A 957 -18.70 -8.24 1.85
N ALA A 958 -17.58 -8.31 2.58
CA ALA A 958 -17.28 -7.60 3.84
C ALA A 958 -18.50 -6.96 4.55
N GLY A 959 -19.17 -7.75 5.40
CA GLY A 959 -20.46 -7.37 5.97
C GLY A 959 -21.59 -7.52 4.95
N THR A 960 -22.30 -6.43 4.67
CA THR A 960 -23.44 -6.40 3.74
C THR A 960 -23.12 -5.77 2.39
N PHE A 961 -21.85 -5.42 2.13
CA PHE A 961 -21.45 -4.64 0.96
C PHE A 961 -21.93 -5.30 -0.35
N GLY A 962 -21.75 -6.61 -0.48
CA GLY A 962 -22.20 -7.35 -1.67
C GLY A 962 -23.71 -7.51 -1.82
N HIS A 963 -24.50 -7.16 -0.80
CA HIS A 963 -25.97 -7.19 -0.82
C HIS A 963 -26.58 -5.84 -1.18
N GLU A 964 -25.78 -4.79 -1.37
CA GLU A 964 -26.27 -3.46 -1.73
C GLU A 964 -26.30 -3.30 -3.25
N VAL A 965 -27.43 -2.86 -3.80
CA VAL A 965 -27.63 -2.77 -5.26
C VAL A 965 -26.57 -1.93 -5.95
N ASP A 966 -26.21 -0.79 -5.36
CA ASP A 966 -25.19 0.14 -5.85
C ASP A 966 -23.75 -0.37 -5.71
N LYS A 967 -23.56 -1.54 -5.07
CA LYS A 967 -22.25 -2.17 -4.81
C LYS A 967 -22.11 -3.55 -5.42
N LEU A 968 -23.20 -4.14 -5.93
CA LEU A 968 -23.22 -5.52 -6.41
C LEU A 968 -22.18 -5.78 -7.52
N THR A 969 -22.07 -4.90 -8.51
CA THR A 969 -21.08 -5.01 -9.59
C THR A 969 -19.65 -5.00 -9.03
N MET A 970 -19.31 -3.99 -8.22
CA MET A 970 -17.99 -3.92 -7.57
C MET A 970 -17.72 -5.15 -6.68
N SER A 971 -18.73 -5.66 -5.97
CA SER A 971 -18.60 -6.87 -5.16
C SER A 971 -18.27 -8.10 -6.01
N ARG A 972 -18.92 -8.22 -7.18
CA ARG A 972 -18.66 -9.29 -8.15
C ARG A 972 -17.27 -9.15 -8.76
N ASP A 973 -16.90 -7.96 -9.21
CA ASP A 973 -15.58 -7.69 -9.79
C ASP A 973 -14.46 -8.01 -8.80
N ILE A 974 -14.63 -7.66 -7.51
CA ILE A 974 -13.67 -8.01 -6.45
C ILE A 974 -13.56 -9.53 -6.26
N TYR A 975 -14.68 -10.25 -6.34
CA TYR A 975 -14.69 -11.70 -6.24
C TYR A 975 -13.99 -12.35 -7.45
N ASP A 976 -14.30 -11.88 -8.66
CA ASP A 976 -13.71 -12.37 -9.91
C ASP A 976 -12.21 -12.05 -10.01
N LEU A 977 -11.75 -10.97 -9.36
CA LEU A 977 -10.34 -10.57 -9.32
C LEU A 977 -9.43 -11.58 -8.58
N SER A 978 -9.94 -12.29 -7.57
CA SER A 978 -9.08 -13.12 -6.70
C SER A 978 -9.69 -14.45 -6.24
N TRP A 979 -10.98 -14.49 -5.87
CA TRP A 979 -11.60 -15.70 -5.32
C TRP A 979 -12.05 -16.67 -6.42
N GLN A 980 -12.65 -16.17 -7.50
CA GLN A 980 -13.15 -17.02 -8.59
C GLN A 980 -12.03 -17.84 -9.26
N PRO A 981 -10.85 -17.27 -9.64
CA PRO A 981 -9.79 -18.04 -10.28
C PRO A 981 -9.19 -19.11 -9.34
N ALA A 982 -9.06 -18.79 -8.05
CA ALA A 982 -8.58 -19.73 -7.04
C ALA A 982 -9.55 -20.90 -6.83
N LEU A 983 -10.86 -20.63 -6.79
CA LEU A 983 -11.87 -21.70 -6.65
C LEU A 983 -12.06 -22.52 -7.93
N ALA A 984 -11.87 -21.93 -9.10
CA ALA A 984 -11.97 -22.63 -10.38
C ALA A 984 -10.83 -23.64 -10.59
N SER A 985 -9.67 -23.41 -9.96
CA SER A 985 -8.49 -24.28 -10.08
C SER A 985 -8.40 -25.39 -9.02
N LEU A 986 -9.34 -25.43 -8.06
CA LEU A 986 -9.30 -26.35 -6.92
C LEU A 986 -10.57 -27.23 -6.84
N PRO A 987 -10.48 -28.45 -6.26
CA PRO A 987 -11.66 -29.28 -5.99
C PRO A 987 -12.57 -28.58 -4.96
N LYS A 988 -13.75 -28.14 -5.39
CA LYS A 988 -14.62 -27.24 -4.60
C LYS A 988 -15.08 -27.86 -3.28
N GLU A 989 -15.28 -29.16 -3.23
CA GLU A 989 -15.65 -29.94 -2.05
C GLU A 989 -14.52 -30.05 -1.01
N ARG A 990 -13.27 -29.77 -1.42
CA ARG A 990 -12.08 -29.72 -0.55
C ARG A 990 -11.68 -28.30 -0.16
N CYS A 991 -12.45 -27.29 -0.56
CA CYS A 991 -12.22 -25.90 -0.18
C CYS A 991 -12.92 -25.55 1.14
N LEU A 992 -12.14 -25.02 2.08
CA LEU A 992 -12.57 -24.61 3.41
C LEU A 992 -12.50 -23.09 3.56
N VAL A 993 -13.51 -22.49 4.18
CA VAL A 993 -13.65 -21.03 4.27
C VAL A 993 -14.05 -20.62 5.70
N THR A 994 -13.23 -19.79 6.35
CA THR A 994 -13.40 -19.45 7.78
C THR A 994 -14.50 -18.43 8.06
N GLY A 995 -14.65 -17.40 7.22
CA GLY A 995 -15.66 -16.35 7.47
C GLY A 995 -17.02 -16.61 6.82
N TYR A 996 -18.10 -16.33 7.54
CA TYR A 996 -19.48 -16.47 7.04
C TYR A 996 -19.73 -15.64 5.78
N SER A 997 -19.31 -14.37 5.76
CA SER A 997 -19.52 -13.50 4.60
C SER A 997 -18.84 -14.03 3.34
N CYS A 998 -17.67 -14.67 3.49
CA CYS A 998 -17.00 -15.35 2.38
C CYS A 998 -17.77 -16.59 1.92
N ARG A 999 -18.22 -17.45 2.86
CA ARG A 999 -19.06 -18.62 2.51
C ARG A 999 -20.35 -18.22 1.81
N SER A 1000 -21.01 -17.17 2.29
CA SER A 1000 -22.22 -16.59 1.69
C SER A 1000 -21.96 -16.12 0.26
N GLN A 1001 -20.85 -15.42 0.01
CA GLN A 1001 -20.49 -14.97 -1.33
C GLN A 1001 -20.22 -16.14 -2.29
N VAL A 1002 -19.44 -17.13 -1.86
CA VAL A 1002 -19.19 -18.35 -2.65
C VAL A 1002 -20.51 -19.05 -2.95
N LYS A 1003 -21.41 -19.17 -1.98
CA LYS A 1003 -22.74 -19.74 -2.19
C LYS A 1003 -23.55 -18.97 -3.23
N ARG A 1004 -23.52 -17.64 -3.20
CA ARG A 1004 -24.25 -16.78 -4.15
C ARG A 1004 -23.73 -16.94 -5.58
N PHE A 1005 -22.42 -17.05 -5.75
CA PHE A 1005 -21.79 -16.98 -7.08
C PHE A 1005 -21.43 -18.35 -7.68
N GLU A 1006 -21.13 -19.34 -6.84
CA GLU A 1006 -20.77 -20.70 -7.26
C GLU A 1006 -21.91 -21.71 -7.06
N GLN A 1007 -23.00 -21.31 -6.39
CA GLN A 1007 -24.10 -22.20 -6.00
C GLN A 1007 -23.66 -23.38 -5.12
N ILE A 1008 -22.53 -23.24 -4.42
CA ILE A 1008 -21.96 -24.26 -3.53
C ILE A 1008 -21.77 -23.65 -2.15
N LYS A 1009 -22.13 -24.41 -1.10
CA LYS A 1009 -21.90 -24.01 0.29
C LYS A 1009 -20.55 -24.57 0.76
N PRO A 1010 -19.46 -23.78 0.77
CA PRO A 1010 -18.18 -24.25 1.31
C PRO A 1010 -18.28 -24.51 2.82
N LYS A 1011 -17.48 -25.46 3.31
CA LYS A 1011 -17.42 -25.82 4.73
C LYS A 1011 -16.49 -24.88 5.51
N HIS A 1012 -16.77 -24.68 6.79
CA HIS A 1012 -15.80 -24.12 7.73
C HIS A 1012 -14.73 -25.19 8.09
N PRO A 1013 -13.45 -24.83 8.36
CA PRO A 1013 -12.44 -25.80 8.78
C PRO A 1013 -12.83 -26.71 9.95
N LEU A 1014 -13.50 -26.17 10.96
CA LEU A 1014 -14.07 -26.95 12.08
C LEU A 1014 -15.00 -28.09 11.63
N GLN A 1015 -15.77 -27.90 10.54
CA GLN A 1015 -16.69 -28.93 10.06
C GLN A 1015 -15.91 -30.06 9.40
N ALA A 1016 -14.80 -29.76 8.70
CA ALA A 1016 -13.91 -30.78 8.18
C ALA A 1016 -13.24 -31.56 9.32
N LEU A 1017 -12.76 -30.88 10.37
CA LEU A 1017 -12.22 -31.55 11.56
C LEU A 1017 -13.22 -32.49 12.23
N LEU A 1018 -14.50 -32.09 12.33
CA LEU A 1018 -15.56 -32.95 12.87
C LEU A 1018 -15.77 -34.24 12.06
N HIS A 1019 -15.55 -34.20 10.74
CA HIS A 1019 -15.65 -35.37 9.88
C HIS A 1019 -14.41 -36.28 9.95
N LEU A 1020 -13.26 -35.72 10.37
CA LEU A 1020 -11.99 -36.45 10.50
C LEU A 1020 -11.87 -37.17 11.86
N LEU A 1021 -12.50 -36.62 12.89
CA LEU A 1021 -12.76 -37.25 14.19
C LEU A 1021 -14.06 -38.05 14.14
#